data_AF-A0A2V2WZB1-F1
#
_entry.id   AF-A0A2V2WZB1-F1
#
_cell.length_a   1.000
_cell.length_b   1.000
_cell.length_c   1.000
_cell.angle_alpha   90.00
_cell.angle_beta   90.00
_cell.angle_gamma   90.00
#
_symmetry.space_group_name_H-M   'P 1'
#
loop_
_entity.id
_entity.type
_entity.pdbx_description
1 polymer ?
#
loop_
_entity_poly.entity_id
_entity_poly.type
_entity_poly.pdbx_seq_one_letter_code
_entity_poly.pdbx_strand_id
1 'polypeptide(L)'
;MAETPYESPSDVSELDPESAVLVPIQQRIEAQLRKHLQEVSQQLYDVKNELVTVQKEREKYGVELYNAQQHLAKLQETLEKQHEKHVSVQRQYEEKLQEREEISTQADSLRKEIEDYQRQHERQQADLAKLTETIVKVQQFNDQLKKEVQVERRAAYKTEEDITNLEREKLKQDNMIDVLEKRVILVEEEVATVNTQIESQQKETKRAREILAEALAEMEAINFEKKQLVQQWKSTLIGMQRRHEAMKKTEEALQQQKDDLQALENEITGCRKDIQGVQTETSKLMEFMSRVDNEVTVLEKQIDALVERKEKSAQSYAMLKNNLEQTDAETKKLEYEARTHASEVTNIDRKIQKCARDVRSMENDIVEALSKQSTLKQEGSGTLQEIEKIKGSIRVKELQVTQMENELARIRVDTLQAQSHNETLKSTLGELEKELQSRGVLIERMQMDIRRRHDEIDRKQKQLDQLNHQYEGLLAAQVSDKGEHVGPLEATINSLSRAITEKVNENEALQQEWIKLQTELVNCKNNANEVNEAILELQAEATVLMQKRERLLANIANEKKEIISLENKANAMHIEMKKVNTQLSKNSEDQKNIANEAFLLENDLIRRLQEKKREAIELELKVEETRQTKTDLLEQIMNCERDILFWERKMQIAKETEMALDPTVGRAEVEKMRKEIGIMEKRMNDLQREQRFLVEEMQRSIDHREIIRTKGQAIQNSTKKNGRGATRLDVDKESARMFKELNEKREEAQLKERLIRESLVEIEKKTNEIETIQREVENLDEQVTELQAQLLSAQKECDRLEDEKRIKNTTLQRLRDAENGAYNLAVSPEELNEEVTHLEEKRRTLVEIIDDLTNRYPQLEEELSDILSAL
;
A
#
# COMPACT_ATOMS: atom_id res chain seq x y z
N MET A 1 -90.58 42.07 148.08
CA MET A 1 -91.15 42.94 149.12
C MET A 1 -92.12 42.12 149.92
N ALA A 2 -92.01 42.23 151.24
CA ALA A 2 -92.90 41.61 152.20
C ALA A 2 -94.33 42.14 152.07
N GLU A 3 -95.30 41.27 152.40
CA GLU A 3 -96.50 41.58 153.17
C GLU A 3 -97.01 40.22 153.73
N THR A 4 -96.72 39.90 155.00
CA THR A 4 -97.61 39.99 156.20
C THR A 4 -98.24 38.60 156.53
N PRO A 5 -98.71 38.32 157.77
CA PRO A 5 -97.90 37.59 158.78
C PRO A 5 -98.70 36.48 159.56
N TYR A 6 -98.03 35.83 160.54
CA TYR A 6 -98.55 35.33 161.84
C TYR A 6 -99.71 34.30 161.85
N GLU A 7 -99.51 33.04 162.21
CA GLU A 7 -99.29 32.42 163.55
C GLU A 7 -100.55 31.69 164.06
N SER A 8 -100.37 30.44 164.49
CA SER A 8 -101.28 29.71 165.38
C SER A 8 -100.40 28.95 166.39
N PRO A 9 -100.88 28.75 167.63
CA PRO A 9 -100.07 28.82 168.83
C PRO A 9 -99.29 27.54 169.14
N SER A 10 -98.19 27.73 169.84
CA SER A 10 -97.54 26.73 170.67
C SER A 10 -98.36 26.55 171.96
N ASP A 11 -98.59 25.31 172.37
CA ASP A 11 -98.76 24.96 173.78
C ASP A 11 -97.93 23.70 174.13
N VAL A 12 -96.82 23.99 174.82
CA VAL A 12 -96.17 23.30 175.94
C VAL A 12 -96.19 21.75 176.00
N SER A 13 -94.99 21.16 175.93
CA SER A 13 -94.64 19.93 176.63
C SER A 13 -93.81 20.29 177.86
N GLU A 14 -94.33 19.98 179.04
CA GLU A 14 -93.67 20.21 180.32
C GLU A 14 -92.42 19.32 180.45
N LEU A 15 -91.24 19.95 180.40
CA LEU A 15 -89.99 19.47 181.00
C LEU A 15 -89.10 20.70 181.29
N ASP A 16 -88.61 20.77 182.52
CA ASP A 16 -88.03 21.95 183.17
C ASP A 16 -86.66 22.41 182.58
N PRO A 17 -86.37 23.72 182.42
CA PRO A 17 -85.22 24.23 181.64
C PRO A 17 -83.83 24.18 182.30
N GLU A 18 -83.64 23.63 183.50
CA GLU A 18 -82.34 23.65 184.22
C GLU A 18 -81.72 22.26 184.50
N SER A 19 -81.93 21.27 183.61
CA SER A 19 -81.26 19.96 183.68
C SER A 19 -79.89 19.93 182.98
N ALA A 20 -78.87 19.40 183.67
CA ALA A 20 -77.45 19.42 183.31
C ALA A 20 -77.03 18.61 182.05
N VAL A 21 -77.97 18.17 181.21
CA VAL A 21 -77.72 17.37 179.99
C VAL A 21 -77.90 18.20 178.69
N LEU A 22 -78.48 19.41 178.74
CA LEU A 22 -78.84 20.22 177.55
C LEU A 22 -77.91 21.42 177.25
N VAL A 23 -76.98 21.78 178.14
CA VAL A 23 -76.07 22.94 178.00
C VAL A 23 -75.12 22.85 176.78
N PRO A 24 -74.57 21.69 176.39
CA PRO A 24 -73.67 21.61 175.21
C PRO A 24 -74.36 21.77 173.85
N ILE A 25 -75.69 21.65 173.79
CA ILE A 25 -76.48 21.67 172.55
C ILE A 25 -76.81 23.12 172.12
N GLN A 26 -77.05 24.02 173.07
CA GLN A 26 -77.46 25.40 172.81
C GLN A 26 -76.32 26.25 172.21
N GLN A 27 -75.06 26.06 172.63
CA GLN A 27 -73.90 26.79 172.08
C GLN A 27 -73.58 26.42 170.62
N ARG A 28 -73.97 25.23 170.17
CA ARG A 28 -73.65 24.73 168.82
C ARG A 28 -74.54 25.34 167.73
N ILE A 29 -75.75 25.81 168.07
CA ILE A 29 -76.72 26.42 167.15
C ILE A 29 -76.32 27.85 166.78
N GLU A 30 -75.77 28.63 167.73
CA GLU A 30 -75.42 30.04 167.50
C GLU A 30 -74.25 30.21 166.52
N ALA A 31 -73.28 29.28 166.52
CA ALA A 31 -72.14 29.29 165.60
C ALA A 31 -72.53 28.99 164.13
N GLN A 32 -73.56 28.16 163.90
CA GLN A 32 -74.02 27.80 162.54
C GLN A 32 -74.57 29.01 161.76
N LEU A 33 -75.32 29.90 162.42
CA LEU A 33 -76.00 31.01 161.74
C LEU A 33 -75.03 32.10 161.24
N ARG A 34 -73.90 32.32 161.92
CA ARG A 34 -72.91 33.34 161.51
C ARG A 34 -72.12 32.94 160.25
N LYS A 35 -71.79 31.66 160.08
CA LYS A 35 -71.02 31.15 158.93
C LYS A 35 -71.81 31.24 157.61
N HIS A 36 -73.12 31.03 157.65
CA HIS A 36 -73.99 31.11 156.47
C HIS A 36 -74.12 32.51 155.86
N LEU A 37 -74.04 33.56 156.69
CA LEU A 37 -74.12 34.92 156.19
C LEU A 37 -72.86 35.30 155.39
N GLN A 38 -71.70 34.74 155.75
CA GLN A 38 -70.42 35.04 155.10
C GLN A 38 -70.28 34.37 153.71
N GLU A 39 -70.73 33.11 153.57
CA GLU A 39 -70.64 32.36 152.31
C GLU A 39 -71.51 32.95 151.19
N VAL A 40 -72.73 33.43 151.52
CA VAL A 40 -73.66 34.01 150.53
C VAL A 40 -73.16 35.36 150.00
N SER A 41 -72.52 36.17 150.84
CA SER A 41 -71.94 37.44 150.40
C SER A 41 -70.76 37.26 149.43
N GLN A 42 -69.97 36.19 149.58
CA GLN A 42 -68.83 35.92 148.71
C GLN A 42 -69.26 35.46 147.30
N GLN A 43 -70.25 34.57 147.21
CA GLN A 43 -70.81 34.13 145.92
C GLN A 43 -71.42 35.27 145.10
N LEU A 44 -72.03 36.25 145.78
CA LEU A 44 -72.61 37.43 145.12
C LEU A 44 -71.54 38.35 144.52
N TYR A 45 -70.34 38.36 145.08
CA TYR A 45 -69.21 39.16 144.56
C TYR A 45 -68.57 38.49 143.34
N ASP A 46 -68.35 37.17 143.39
CA ASP A 46 -67.71 36.42 142.29
C ASP A 46 -68.57 36.43 141.01
N VAL A 47 -69.89 36.21 141.14
CA VAL A 47 -70.83 36.24 139.99
C VAL A 47 -70.89 37.63 139.34
N LYS A 48 -70.73 38.70 140.13
CA LYS A 48 -70.75 40.07 139.61
C LYS A 48 -69.50 40.39 138.79
N ASN A 49 -68.34 39.84 139.18
CA ASN A 49 -67.10 39.99 138.43
C ASN A 49 -67.12 39.17 137.12
N GLU A 50 -67.65 37.94 137.15
CA GLU A 50 -67.81 37.12 135.94
C GLU A 50 -68.70 37.82 134.91
N LEU A 51 -69.81 38.44 135.33
CA LEU A 51 -70.70 39.18 134.43
C LEU A 51 -69.97 40.33 133.70
N VAL A 52 -69.09 41.05 134.38
CA VAL A 52 -68.31 42.15 133.79
C VAL A 52 -67.27 41.60 132.79
N THR A 53 -66.63 40.47 133.07
CA THR A 53 -65.68 39.85 132.14
C THR A 53 -66.35 39.38 130.85
N VAL A 54 -67.52 38.73 130.96
CA VAL A 54 -68.27 38.24 129.79
C VAL A 54 -68.80 39.39 128.92
N GLN A 55 -69.21 40.51 129.53
CA GLN A 55 -69.62 41.69 128.76
C GLN A 55 -68.46 42.29 127.94
N LYS A 56 -67.25 42.36 128.51
CA LYS A 56 -66.05 42.82 127.78
C LYS A 56 -65.65 41.87 126.66
N GLU A 57 -65.78 40.56 126.85
CA GLU A 57 -65.52 39.57 125.80
C GLU A 57 -66.53 39.69 124.65
N ARG A 58 -67.82 39.89 124.97
CA ARG A 58 -68.85 40.13 123.95
C ARG A 58 -68.56 41.37 123.10
N GLU A 59 -68.10 42.46 123.71
CA GLU A 59 -67.72 43.68 122.97
C GLU A 59 -66.50 43.44 122.06
N LYS A 60 -65.48 42.72 122.54
CA LYS A 60 -64.31 42.34 121.72
C LYS A 60 -64.70 41.49 120.52
N TYR A 61 -65.51 40.44 120.72
CA TYR A 61 -65.99 39.61 119.62
C TYR A 61 -66.89 40.38 118.65
N GLY A 62 -67.62 41.39 119.12
CA GLY A 62 -68.38 42.30 118.26
C GLY A 62 -67.47 43.14 117.32
N VAL A 63 -66.35 43.64 117.84
CA VAL A 63 -65.36 44.38 117.04
C VAL A 63 -64.62 43.46 116.07
N GLU A 64 -64.24 42.25 116.50
CA GLU A 64 -63.63 41.25 115.63
C GLU A 64 -64.56 40.83 114.49
N LEU A 65 -65.85 40.66 114.75
CA LEU A 65 -66.85 40.36 113.72
C LEU A 65 -66.98 41.50 112.71
N TYR A 66 -67.00 42.75 113.16
CA TYR A 66 -67.04 43.91 112.26
C TYR A 66 -65.79 43.99 111.37
N ASN A 67 -64.61 43.74 111.94
CA ASN A 67 -63.37 43.70 111.17
C ASN A 67 -63.37 42.55 110.16
N ALA A 68 -63.84 41.36 110.55
CA ALA A 68 -63.99 40.22 109.65
C ALA A 68 -64.96 40.52 108.49
N GLN A 69 -66.08 41.20 108.77
CA GLN A 69 -67.02 41.66 107.75
C GLN A 69 -66.36 42.68 106.78
N GLN A 70 -65.54 43.60 107.29
CA GLN A 70 -64.81 44.54 106.44
C GLN A 70 -63.72 43.85 105.59
N HIS A 71 -63.05 42.83 106.13
CA HIS A 71 -62.11 41.99 105.38
C HIS A 71 -62.82 41.18 104.30
N LEU A 72 -63.99 40.62 104.59
CA LEU A 72 -64.80 39.90 103.62
C LEU A 72 -65.22 40.80 102.46
N ALA A 73 -65.71 42.02 102.74
CA ALA A 73 -66.09 42.98 101.70
C ALA A 73 -64.91 43.34 100.78
N LYS A 74 -63.72 43.56 101.35
CA LYS A 74 -62.49 43.79 100.56
C LYS A 74 -62.13 42.58 99.71
N LEU A 75 -62.27 41.37 100.24
CA LEU A 75 -62.01 40.14 99.48
C LEU A 75 -63.01 39.95 98.33
N GLN A 76 -64.30 40.24 98.56
CA GLN A 76 -65.33 40.22 97.51
C GLN A 76 -65.01 41.24 96.40
N GLU A 77 -64.64 42.48 96.75
CA GLU A 77 -64.23 43.49 95.77
C GLU A 77 -62.99 43.06 94.98
N THR A 78 -62.00 42.43 95.64
CA THR A 78 -60.83 41.90 94.93
C THR A 78 -61.18 40.72 94.02
N LEU A 79 -62.13 39.87 94.42
CA LEU A 79 -62.55 38.73 93.62
C LEU A 79 -63.32 39.19 92.38
N GLU A 80 -64.21 40.17 92.51
CA GLU A 80 -64.90 40.79 91.36
C GLU A 80 -63.89 41.43 90.39
N LYS A 81 -62.91 42.19 90.89
CA LYS A 81 -61.84 42.75 90.07
C LYS A 81 -61.00 41.68 89.36
N GLN A 82 -60.71 40.56 90.01
CA GLN A 82 -59.99 39.44 89.38
C GLN A 82 -60.88 38.69 88.38
N HIS A 83 -62.17 38.59 88.63
CA HIS A 83 -63.12 37.99 87.70
C HIS A 83 -63.27 38.84 86.43
N GLU A 84 -63.39 40.16 86.55
CA GLU A 84 -63.37 41.08 85.40
C GLU A 84 -62.07 40.96 84.59
N LYS A 85 -60.92 40.82 85.27
CA LYS A 85 -59.63 40.55 84.60
C LYS A 85 -59.60 39.20 83.90
N HIS A 86 -60.15 38.15 84.51
CA HIS A 86 -60.20 36.84 83.90
C HIS A 86 -61.10 36.86 82.64
N VAL A 87 -62.26 37.50 82.71
CA VAL A 87 -63.16 37.64 81.56
C VAL A 87 -62.51 38.45 80.45
N SER A 88 -61.78 39.53 80.77
CA SER A 88 -61.08 40.30 79.74
C SER A 88 -59.91 39.54 79.11
N VAL A 89 -59.14 38.78 79.89
CA VAL A 89 -58.08 37.89 79.37
C VAL A 89 -58.66 36.75 78.54
N GLN A 90 -59.76 36.15 78.96
CA GLN A 90 -60.44 35.10 78.20
C GLN A 90 -60.94 35.63 76.86
N ARG A 91 -61.53 36.82 76.85
CA ARG A 91 -61.95 37.47 75.60
C ARG A 91 -60.76 37.77 74.68
N GLN A 92 -59.65 38.28 75.22
CA GLN A 92 -58.43 38.49 74.43
C GLN A 92 -57.85 37.18 73.91
N TYR A 93 -57.93 36.10 74.68
CA TYR A 93 -57.50 34.78 74.24
C TYR A 93 -58.39 34.24 73.11
N GLU A 94 -59.71 34.37 73.21
CA GLU A 94 -60.65 33.98 72.16
C GLU A 94 -60.45 34.79 70.87
N GLU A 95 -60.26 36.12 70.99
CA GLU A 95 -59.93 36.99 69.84
C GLU A 95 -58.58 36.58 69.20
N LYS A 96 -57.54 36.29 69.99
CA LYS A 96 -56.25 35.83 69.46
C LYS A 96 -56.28 34.42 68.88
N LEU A 97 -57.15 33.55 69.40
CA LEU A 97 -57.36 32.22 68.86
C LEU A 97 -58.05 32.30 67.49
N GLN A 98 -59.06 33.16 67.35
CA GLN A 98 -59.71 33.42 66.05
C GLN A 98 -58.74 34.03 65.04
N GLU A 99 -57.94 35.04 65.42
CA GLU A 99 -56.90 35.60 64.55
C GLU A 99 -55.89 34.52 64.11
N ARG A 100 -55.51 33.60 65.01
CA ARG A 100 -54.61 32.49 64.69
C ARG A 100 -55.25 31.50 63.72
N GLU A 101 -56.53 31.17 63.89
CA GLU A 101 -57.26 30.29 62.97
C GLU A 101 -57.42 30.92 61.58
N GLU A 102 -57.71 32.23 61.51
CA GLU A 102 -57.75 32.98 60.25
C GLU A 102 -56.37 33.01 59.56
N ILE A 103 -55.29 33.27 60.31
CA ILE A 103 -53.92 33.22 59.75
C ILE A 103 -53.55 31.79 59.34
N SER A 104 -53.97 30.77 60.08
CA SER A 104 -53.72 29.37 59.73
C SER A 104 -54.43 28.96 58.44
N THR A 105 -55.71 29.34 58.29
CA THR A 105 -56.48 29.06 57.07
C THR A 105 -55.93 29.81 55.86
N GLN A 106 -55.48 31.06 56.03
CA GLN A 106 -54.78 31.81 54.99
C GLN A 106 -53.40 31.20 54.65
N ALA A 107 -52.65 30.73 55.65
CA ALA A 107 -51.39 30.05 55.42
C ALA A 107 -51.59 28.72 54.70
N ASP A 108 -52.68 28.00 54.98
CA ASP A 108 -53.03 26.75 54.29
C ASP A 108 -53.54 26.98 52.87
N SER A 109 -54.29 28.06 52.61
CA SER A 109 -54.65 28.45 51.24
C SER A 109 -53.41 28.85 50.44
N LEU A 110 -52.51 29.66 51.01
CA LEU A 110 -51.24 30.03 50.37
C LEU A 110 -50.33 28.83 50.16
N ARG A 111 -50.28 27.87 51.11
CA ARG A 111 -49.54 26.61 50.93
C ARG A 111 -50.09 25.80 49.76
N LYS A 112 -51.42 25.69 49.62
CA LYS A 112 -52.04 25.02 48.46
C LYS A 112 -51.75 25.75 47.16
N GLU A 113 -51.85 27.08 47.13
CA GLU A 113 -51.49 27.87 45.94
C GLU A 113 -50.02 27.67 45.56
N ILE A 114 -49.10 27.67 46.54
CA ILE A 114 -47.67 27.39 46.31
C ILE A 114 -47.47 25.97 45.78
N GLU A 115 -48.16 24.97 46.33
CA GLU A 115 -48.09 23.58 45.86
C GLU A 115 -48.62 23.45 44.42
N ASP A 116 -49.70 24.15 44.09
CA ASP A 116 -50.25 24.19 42.73
C ASP A 116 -49.31 24.91 41.75
N TYR A 117 -48.69 26.02 42.15
CA TYR A 117 -47.65 26.70 41.36
C TYR A 117 -46.40 25.84 41.20
N GLN A 118 -45.99 25.09 42.23
CA GLN A 118 -44.88 24.13 42.14
C GLN A 118 -45.21 23.00 41.17
N ARG A 119 -46.40 22.40 41.25
CA ARG A 119 -46.86 21.40 40.28
C ARG A 119 -46.94 21.95 38.86
N GLN A 120 -47.40 23.19 38.69
CA GLN A 120 -47.44 23.83 37.39
C GLN A 120 -46.03 24.10 36.85
N HIS A 121 -45.11 24.55 37.70
CA HIS A 121 -43.71 24.76 37.36
C HIS A 121 -43.03 23.43 36.99
N GLU A 122 -43.25 22.35 37.75
CA GLU A 122 -42.73 21.01 37.43
C GLU A 122 -43.26 20.50 36.09
N ARG A 123 -44.56 20.71 35.79
CA ARG A 123 -45.13 20.39 34.46
C ARG A 123 -44.47 21.21 33.36
N GLN A 124 -44.33 22.52 33.55
CA GLN A 124 -43.66 23.39 32.58
C GLN A 124 -42.17 23.05 32.42
N GLN A 125 -41.48 22.66 33.48
CA GLN A 125 -40.09 22.22 33.45
C GLN A 125 -39.95 20.87 32.73
N ALA A 126 -40.89 19.94 32.94
CA ALA A 126 -40.94 18.68 32.21
C ALA A 126 -41.25 18.89 30.72
N ASP A 127 -42.17 19.81 30.39
CA ASP A 127 -42.48 20.15 29.01
C ASP A 127 -41.33 20.93 28.34
N LEU A 128 -40.64 21.81 29.06
CA LEU A 128 -39.39 22.44 28.60
C LEU A 128 -38.28 21.40 28.40
N ALA A 129 -38.14 20.42 29.28
CA ALA A 129 -37.16 19.35 29.11
C ALA A 129 -37.46 18.51 27.86
N LYS A 130 -38.73 18.14 27.63
CA LYS A 130 -39.16 17.45 26.41
C LYS A 130 -38.95 18.31 25.17
N LEU A 131 -39.26 19.61 25.22
CA LEU A 131 -39.07 20.53 24.10
C LEU A 131 -37.59 20.76 23.82
N THR A 132 -36.75 20.80 24.85
CA THR A 132 -35.29 20.90 24.71
C THR A 132 -34.73 19.62 24.10
N GLU A 133 -35.23 18.46 24.52
CA GLU A 133 -34.86 17.18 23.93
C GLU A 133 -35.28 17.09 22.45
N THR A 134 -36.49 17.54 22.09
CA THR A 134 -36.92 17.58 20.69
C THR A 134 -36.12 18.59 19.88
N ILE A 135 -35.78 19.75 20.43
CA ILE A 135 -34.90 20.74 19.79
C ILE A 135 -33.50 20.15 19.55
N VAL A 136 -32.91 19.47 20.54
CA VAL A 136 -31.60 18.83 20.38
C VAL A 136 -31.66 17.74 19.31
N LYS A 137 -32.71 16.90 19.30
CA LYS A 137 -32.91 15.89 18.25
C LYS A 137 -33.06 16.54 16.86
N VAL A 138 -33.81 17.64 16.75
CA VAL A 138 -33.98 18.38 15.50
C VAL A 138 -32.69 19.06 15.06
N GLN A 139 -31.89 19.60 15.98
CA GLN A 139 -30.57 20.17 15.68
C GLN A 139 -29.60 19.09 15.21
N GLN A 140 -29.55 17.94 15.89
CA GLN A 140 -28.74 16.80 15.47
C GLN A 140 -29.16 16.29 14.10
N PHE A 141 -30.47 16.18 13.84
CA PHE A 141 -31.00 15.78 12.54
C PHE A 141 -30.68 16.81 11.45
N ASN A 142 -30.81 18.11 11.73
CA ASN A 142 -30.41 19.18 10.80
C ASN A 142 -28.91 19.19 10.52
N ASP A 143 -28.07 18.95 11.53
CA ASP A 143 -26.62 18.87 11.35
C ASP A 143 -26.22 17.62 10.56
N GLN A 144 -26.91 16.49 10.79
CA GLN A 144 -26.76 15.28 9.98
C GLN A 144 -27.18 15.54 8.53
N LEU A 145 -28.38 16.08 8.30
CA LEU A 145 -28.85 16.48 6.97
C LEU A 145 -27.89 17.46 6.29
N LYS A 146 -27.36 18.45 7.02
CA LYS A 146 -26.40 19.42 6.46
C LYS A 146 -25.09 18.74 6.06
N LYS A 147 -24.61 17.77 6.86
CA LYS A 147 -23.44 16.95 6.53
C LYS A 147 -23.72 16.04 5.34
N GLU A 148 -24.87 15.39 5.30
CA GLU A 148 -25.33 14.55 4.18
C GLU A 148 -25.44 15.36 2.90
N VAL A 149 -26.10 16.52 2.92
CA VAL A 149 -26.19 17.45 1.77
C VAL A 149 -24.81 17.95 1.35
N GLN A 150 -23.88 18.17 2.28
CA GLN A 150 -22.49 18.51 1.93
C GLN A 150 -21.74 17.35 1.28
N VAL A 151 -21.96 16.12 1.76
CA VAL A 151 -21.40 14.91 1.16
C VAL A 151 -22.01 14.67 -0.22
N GLU A 152 -23.32 14.80 -0.38
CA GLU A 152 -24.02 14.72 -1.66
C GLU A 152 -23.56 15.81 -2.62
N ARG A 153 -23.39 17.06 -2.17
CA ARG A 153 -22.82 18.13 -3.00
C ARG A 153 -21.39 17.83 -3.44
N ARG A 154 -20.54 17.33 -2.54
CA ARG A 154 -19.17 16.93 -2.90
C ARG A 154 -19.15 15.74 -3.84
N ALA A 155 -20.03 14.76 -3.64
CA ALA A 155 -20.21 13.63 -4.53
C ALA A 155 -20.69 14.11 -5.90
N ALA A 156 -21.68 15.00 -5.95
CA ALA A 156 -22.20 15.60 -7.17
C ALA A 156 -21.11 16.38 -7.93
N TYR A 157 -20.35 17.24 -7.24
CA TYR A 157 -19.23 17.96 -7.86
C TYR A 157 -18.12 17.03 -8.34
N LYS A 158 -17.80 15.99 -7.58
CA LYS A 158 -16.84 14.98 -8.02
C LYS A 158 -17.36 14.21 -9.23
N THR A 159 -18.64 13.83 -9.26
CA THR A 159 -19.23 13.17 -10.43
C THR A 159 -19.30 14.11 -11.64
N GLU A 160 -19.55 15.40 -11.43
CA GLU A 160 -19.56 16.40 -12.49
C GLU A 160 -18.13 16.65 -13.02
N GLU A 161 -17.13 16.69 -12.14
CA GLU A 161 -15.72 16.72 -12.52
C GLU A 161 -15.31 15.44 -13.28
N ASP A 162 -15.71 14.27 -12.80
CA ASP A 162 -15.45 12.98 -13.46
C ASP A 162 -16.15 12.91 -14.84
N ILE A 163 -17.39 13.39 -14.95
CA ILE A 163 -18.13 13.50 -16.22
C ILE A 163 -17.43 14.47 -17.16
N THR A 164 -17.08 15.68 -16.73
CA THR A 164 -16.38 16.65 -17.59
C THR A 164 -15.00 16.15 -18.02
N ASN A 165 -14.30 15.38 -17.16
CA ASN A 165 -13.06 14.71 -17.53
C ASN A 165 -13.31 13.60 -18.56
N LEU A 166 -14.34 12.77 -18.38
CA LEU A 166 -14.75 11.76 -19.34
C LEU A 166 -15.18 12.37 -20.67
N GLU A 167 -15.92 13.48 -20.67
CA GLU A 167 -16.29 14.23 -21.87
C GLU A 167 -15.05 14.77 -22.59
N ARG A 168 -14.04 15.25 -21.85
CA ARG A 168 -12.78 15.72 -22.43
C ARG A 168 -11.98 14.58 -23.06
N GLU A 169 -11.90 13.42 -22.39
CA GLU A 169 -11.27 12.23 -22.96
C GLU A 169 -12.07 11.67 -24.15
N LYS A 170 -13.40 11.73 -24.09
CA LYS A 170 -14.26 11.32 -25.20
C LYS A 170 -14.09 12.22 -26.40
N LEU A 171 -14.00 13.54 -26.21
CA LEU A 171 -13.68 14.50 -27.26
C LEU A 171 -12.30 14.24 -27.88
N LYS A 172 -11.28 13.93 -27.07
CA LYS A 172 -9.95 13.52 -27.58
C LYS A 172 -10.05 12.24 -28.41
N GLN A 173 -10.83 11.27 -27.95
CA GLN A 173 -11.06 10.03 -28.66
C GLN A 173 -11.80 10.30 -29.99
N ASP A 174 -12.84 11.12 -29.99
CA ASP A 174 -13.62 11.44 -31.19
C ASP A 174 -12.78 12.21 -32.21
N ASN A 175 -11.92 13.14 -31.75
CA ASN A 175 -10.94 13.80 -32.61
C ASN A 175 -9.93 12.81 -33.20
N MET A 176 -9.47 11.83 -32.41
CA MET A 176 -8.59 10.77 -32.91
C MET A 176 -9.31 9.88 -33.92
N ILE A 177 -10.57 9.54 -33.67
CA ILE A 177 -11.41 8.78 -34.60
C ILE A 177 -11.56 9.55 -35.92
N ASP A 178 -11.88 10.85 -35.88
CA ASP A 178 -11.99 11.69 -37.09
C ASP A 178 -10.66 11.75 -37.87
N VAL A 179 -9.51 11.85 -37.17
CA VAL A 179 -8.19 11.78 -37.81
C VAL A 179 -7.94 10.40 -38.44
N LEU A 180 -8.31 9.32 -37.76
CA LEU A 180 -8.15 7.95 -38.26
C LEU A 180 -9.10 7.67 -39.43
N GLU A 181 -10.35 8.13 -39.38
CA GLU A 181 -11.32 8.01 -40.48
C GLU A 181 -10.83 8.77 -41.71
N LYS A 182 -10.33 10.00 -41.54
CA LYS A 182 -9.70 10.75 -42.65
C LYS A 182 -8.48 10.04 -43.20
N ARG A 183 -7.67 9.42 -42.33
CA ARG A 183 -6.50 8.60 -42.75
C ARG A 183 -6.96 7.37 -43.54
N VAL A 184 -8.02 6.70 -43.11
CA VAL A 184 -8.60 5.55 -43.82
C VAL A 184 -9.09 5.98 -45.19
N ILE A 185 -9.84 7.08 -45.30
CA ILE A 185 -10.31 7.60 -46.60
C ILE A 185 -9.12 7.90 -47.53
N LEU A 186 -8.08 8.59 -47.03
CA LEU A 186 -6.87 8.86 -47.83
C LEU A 186 -6.19 7.58 -48.31
N VAL A 187 -6.07 6.57 -47.44
CA VAL A 187 -5.46 5.29 -47.81
C VAL A 187 -6.35 4.52 -48.80
N GLU A 188 -7.67 4.59 -48.67
CA GLU A 188 -8.60 3.99 -49.65
C GLU A 188 -8.51 4.68 -51.02
N GLU A 189 -8.37 6.01 -51.05
CA GLU A 189 -8.10 6.77 -52.28
C GLU A 189 -6.73 6.40 -52.89
N GLU A 190 -5.68 6.29 -52.08
CA GLU A 190 -4.35 5.81 -52.52
C GLU A 190 -4.44 4.39 -53.10
N VAL A 191 -5.15 3.47 -52.42
CA VAL A 191 -5.36 2.11 -52.92
C VAL A 191 -6.16 2.11 -54.23
N ALA A 192 -7.19 2.95 -54.36
CA ALA A 192 -7.96 3.08 -55.59
C ALA A 192 -7.06 3.58 -56.74
N THR A 193 -6.25 4.62 -56.52
CA THR A 193 -5.33 5.13 -57.55
C THR A 193 -4.29 4.08 -57.96
N VAL A 194 -3.67 3.39 -57.00
CA VAL A 194 -2.72 2.30 -57.29
C VAL A 194 -3.39 1.17 -58.06
N ASN A 195 -4.61 0.77 -57.70
CA ASN A 195 -5.36 -0.25 -58.45
C ASN A 195 -5.63 0.18 -59.90
N THR A 196 -6.00 1.44 -60.13
CA THR A 196 -6.17 1.95 -61.50
C THR A 196 -4.85 1.97 -62.29
N GLN A 197 -3.72 2.27 -61.63
CA GLN A 197 -2.39 2.18 -62.25
C GLN A 197 -2.02 0.73 -62.57
N ILE A 198 -2.30 -0.22 -61.68
CA ILE A 198 -2.07 -1.65 -61.93
C ILE A 198 -2.91 -2.12 -63.12
N GLU A 199 -4.18 -1.76 -63.22
CA GLU A 199 -5.01 -2.11 -64.38
C GLU A 199 -4.48 -1.51 -65.69
N SER A 200 -4.02 -0.26 -65.65
CA SER A 200 -3.36 0.39 -66.80
C SER A 200 -2.09 -0.36 -67.21
N GLN A 201 -1.20 -0.65 -66.26
CA GLN A 201 0.04 -1.39 -66.47
C GLN A 201 -0.23 -2.81 -67.00
N GLN A 202 -1.25 -3.50 -66.49
CA GLN A 202 -1.64 -4.81 -67.00
C GLN A 202 -2.13 -4.75 -68.45
N LYS A 203 -2.93 -3.73 -68.80
CA LYS A 203 -3.38 -3.50 -70.19
C LYS A 203 -2.20 -3.19 -71.11
N GLU A 204 -1.26 -2.35 -70.68
CA GLU A 204 -0.03 -2.05 -71.43
C GLU A 204 0.86 -3.29 -71.60
N THR A 205 1.07 -4.04 -70.52
CA THR A 205 1.84 -5.30 -70.57
C THR A 205 1.18 -6.31 -71.49
N LYS A 206 -0.15 -6.40 -71.49
CA LYS A 206 -0.89 -7.27 -72.41
C LYS A 206 -0.70 -6.85 -73.86
N ARG A 207 -0.80 -5.55 -74.17
CA ARG A 207 -0.50 -5.01 -75.51
C ARG A 207 0.95 -5.28 -75.93
N ALA A 208 1.91 -5.07 -75.02
CA ALA A 208 3.31 -5.37 -75.29
C ALA A 208 3.54 -6.87 -75.57
N ARG A 209 2.84 -7.76 -74.87
CA ARG A 209 2.86 -9.21 -75.16
C ARG A 209 2.23 -9.56 -76.51
N GLU A 210 1.12 -8.91 -76.87
CA GLU A 210 0.49 -9.07 -78.19
C GLU A 210 1.45 -8.62 -79.31
N ILE A 211 2.08 -7.46 -79.16
CA ILE A 211 3.12 -6.98 -80.09
C ILE A 211 4.31 -7.93 -80.16
N LEU A 212 4.78 -8.45 -79.01
CA LEU A 212 5.86 -9.45 -78.98
C LEU A 212 5.47 -10.74 -79.70
N ALA A 213 4.22 -11.20 -79.53
CA ALA A 213 3.72 -12.39 -80.21
C ALA A 213 3.61 -12.16 -81.72
N GLU A 214 3.15 -10.99 -82.16
CA GLU A 214 3.14 -10.58 -83.57
C GLU A 214 4.57 -10.51 -84.14
N ALA A 215 5.51 -9.88 -83.42
CA ALA A 215 6.91 -9.80 -83.83
C ALA A 215 7.58 -11.19 -83.89
N LEU A 216 7.26 -12.10 -82.97
CA LEU A 216 7.74 -13.49 -83.02
C LEU A 216 7.16 -14.23 -84.22
N ALA A 217 5.87 -14.05 -84.53
CA ALA A 217 5.24 -14.63 -85.71
C ALA A 217 5.87 -14.08 -87.02
N GLU A 218 6.15 -12.78 -87.08
CA GLU A 218 6.90 -12.19 -88.20
C GLU A 218 8.33 -12.75 -88.28
N MET A 219 9.01 -12.91 -87.15
CA MET A 219 10.35 -13.50 -87.11
C MET A 219 10.36 -14.95 -87.60
N GLU A 220 9.32 -15.74 -87.25
CA GLU A 220 9.13 -17.09 -87.76
C GLU A 220 8.85 -17.09 -89.27
N ALA A 221 8.03 -16.16 -89.76
CA ALA A 221 7.77 -15.98 -91.19
C ALA A 221 9.06 -15.63 -91.97
N ILE A 222 9.84 -14.67 -91.47
CA ILE A 222 11.14 -14.29 -92.05
C ILE A 222 12.10 -15.48 -92.03
N ASN A 223 12.15 -16.26 -90.94
CA ASN A 223 12.98 -17.46 -90.86
C ASN A 223 12.54 -18.53 -91.86
N PHE A 224 11.24 -18.69 -92.08
CA PHE A 224 10.70 -19.58 -93.09
C PHE A 224 11.09 -19.12 -94.50
N GLU A 225 10.92 -17.84 -94.82
CA GLU A 225 11.35 -17.25 -96.10
C GLU A 225 12.86 -17.38 -96.30
N LYS A 226 13.68 -17.14 -95.27
CA LYS A 226 15.13 -17.33 -95.32
C LYS A 226 15.49 -18.79 -95.60
N LYS A 227 14.82 -19.76 -94.96
CA LYS A 227 15.02 -21.19 -95.27
C LYS A 227 14.64 -21.50 -96.72
N GLN A 228 13.53 -20.96 -97.21
CA GLN A 228 13.07 -21.13 -98.59
C GLN A 228 14.06 -20.52 -99.59
N LEU A 229 14.55 -19.30 -99.34
CA LEU A 229 15.58 -18.62 -100.13
C LEU A 229 16.89 -19.39 -100.14
N VAL A 230 17.34 -19.90 -98.99
CA VAL A 230 18.54 -20.75 -98.90
C VAL A 230 18.35 -22.04 -99.70
N GLN A 231 17.15 -22.64 -99.67
CA GLN A 231 16.86 -23.83 -100.48
C GLN A 231 16.84 -23.51 -101.98
N GLN A 232 16.24 -22.40 -102.38
CA GLN A 232 16.27 -21.91 -103.76
C GLN A 232 17.70 -21.60 -104.21
N TRP A 233 18.50 -20.93 -103.37
CA TRP A 233 19.91 -20.65 -103.63
C TRP A 233 20.76 -21.91 -103.73
N LYS A 234 20.56 -22.90 -102.86
CA LYS A 234 21.22 -24.22 -103.00
C LYS A 234 20.83 -24.90 -104.30
N SER A 235 19.56 -24.81 -104.71
CA SER A 235 19.09 -25.35 -105.99
C SER A 235 19.74 -24.63 -107.19
N THR A 236 19.84 -23.30 -107.16
CA THR A 236 20.52 -22.55 -108.22
C THR A 236 22.02 -22.81 -108.24
N LEU A 237 22.66 -23.00 -107.07
CA LEU A 237 24.06 -23.39 -106.96
C LEU A 237 24.32 -24.79 -107.54
N ILE A 238 23.46 -25.77 -107.23
CA ILE A 238 23.53 -27.11 -107.84
C ILE A 238 23.31 -27.01 -109.36
N GLY A 239 22.35 -26.18 -109.80
CA GLY A 239 22.13 -25.90 -111.21
C GLY A 239 23.37 -25.29 -111.89
N MET A 240 24.04 -24.36 -111.23
CA MET A 240 25.28 -23.71 -111.70
C MET A 240 26.46 -24.69 -111.71
N GLN A 241 26.60 -25.54 -110.68
CA GLN A 241 27.62 -26.59 -110.64
C GLN A 241 27.43 -27.59 -111.79
N ARG A 242 26.20 -28.04 -112.05
CA ARG A 242 25.91 -28.91 -113.21
C ARG A 242 26.23 -28.24 -114.54
N ARG A 243 25.96 -26.93 -114.68
CA ARG A 243 26.37 -26.16 -115.88
C ARG A 243 27.88 -26.02 -115.98
N HIS A 244 28.59 -25.80 -114.87
CA HIS A 244 30.06 -25.77 -114.85
C HIS A 244 30.67 -27.13 -115.18
N GLU A 245 30.13 -28.23 -114.67
CA GLU A 245 30.57 -29.58 -115.03
C GLU A 245 30.31 -29.88 -116.53
N ALA A 246 29.17 -29.43 -117.06
CA ALA A 246 28.89 -29.52 -118.49
C ALA A 246 29.87 -28.67 -119.32
N MET A 247 30.12 -27.43 -118.90
CA MET A 247 31.08 -26.51 -119.52
C MET A 247 32.50 -27.09 -119.49
N LYS A 248 32.94 -27.63 -118.36
CA LYS A 248 34.24 -28.27 -118.20
C LYS A 248 34.38 -29.48 -119.13
N LYS A 249 33.35 -30.33 -119.22
CA LYS A 249 33.33 -31.44 -120.19
C LYS A 249 33.43 -30.95 -121.64
N THR A 250 32.79 -29.83 -121.98
CA THR A 250 32.92 -29.24 -123.33
C THR A 250 34.29 -28.61 -123.56
N GLU A 251 34.92 -28.01 -122.55
CA GLU A 251 36.28 -27.47 -122.63
C GLU A 251 37.32 -28.58 -122.74
N GLU A 252 37.18 -29.66 -121.97
CA GLU A 252 38.02 -30.87 -122.08
C GLU A 252 37.90 -31.49 -123.48
N ALA A 253 36.68 -31.61 -124.02
CA ALA A 253 36.47 -32.08 -125.40
C ALA A 253 37.08 -31.13 -126.44
N LEU A 254 37.03 -29.82 -126.22
CA LEU A 254 37.65 -28.82 -127.10
C LEU A 254 39.18 -28.89 -127.03
N GLN A 255 39.75 -29.11 -125.84
CA GLN A 255 41.18 -29.27 -125.67
C GLN A 255 41.66 -30.56 -126.33
N GLN A 256 40.93 -31.67 -126.17
CA GLN A 256 41.21 -32.92 -126.87
C GLN A 256 41.24 -32.71 -128.40
N GLN A 257 40.26 -31.98 -128.95
CA GLN A 257 40.23 -31.63 -130.37
C GLN A 257 41.40 -30.74 -130.81
N LYS A 258 41.86 -29.82 -129.96
CA LYS A 258 43.08 -29.03 -130.23
C LYS A 258 44.33 -29.89 -130.23
N ASP A 259 44.45 -30.81 -129.27
CA ASP A 259 45.59 -31.72 -129.18
C ASP A 259 45.60 -32.68 -130.39
N ASP A 260 44.44 -33.16 -130.83
CA ASP A 260 44.29 -33.95 -132.06
C ASP A 260 44.67 -33.14 -133.32
N LEU A 261 44.25 -31.87 -133.40
CA LEU A 261 44.67 -30.97 -134.49
C LEU A 261 46.17 -30.72 -134.48
N GLN A 262 46.77 -30.58 -133.30
CA GLN A 262 48.21 -30.39 -133.16
C GLN A 262 48.98 -31.66 -133.52
N ALA A 263 48.44 -32.85 -133.21
CA ALA A 263 48.97 -34.12 -133.68
C ALA A 263 48.92 -34.22 -135.21
N LEU A 264 47.79 -33.83 -135.83
CA LEU A 264 47.67 -33.76 -137.29
C LEU A 264 48.62 -32.72 -137.91
N GLU A 265 48.83 -31.56 -137.29
CA GLU A 265 49.85 -30.59 -137.74
C GLU A 265 51.28 -31.16 -137.63
N ASN A 266 51.57 -31.92 -136.58
CA ASN A 266 52.84 -32.61 -136.42
C ASN A 266 53.04 -33.70 -137.49
N GLU A 267 51.99 -34.44 -137.85
CA GLU A 267 52.02 -35.39 -138.97
C GLU A 267 52.23 -34.67 -140.31
N ILE A 268 51.57 -33.53 -140.53
CA ILE A 268 51.75 -32.70 -141.75
C ILE A 268 53.19 -32.15 -141.83
N THR A 269 53.76 -31.69 -140.71
CA THR A 269 55.15 -31.22 -140.68
C THR A 269 56.15 -32.35 -140.86
N GLY A 270 55.88 -33.55 -140.34
CA GLY A 270 56.61 -34.77 -140.63
C GLY A 270 56.62 -35.09 -142.13
N CYS A 271 55.43 -35.16 -142.75
CA CYS A 271 55.30 -35.35 -144.20
C CYS A 271 56.03 -34.28 -145.02
N ARG A 272 56.02 -33.00 -144.58
CA ARG A 272 56.79 -31.93 -145.24
C ARG A 272 58.30 -32.12 -145.12
N LYS A 273 58.81 -32.61 -143.99
CA LYS A 273 60.23 -32.94 -143.82
C LYS A 273 60.65 -34.09 -144.72
N ASP A 274 59.82 -35.11 -144.85
CA ASP A 274 60.09 -36.25 -145.75
C ASP A 274 60.15 -35.81 -147.22
N ILE A 275 59.23 -34.92 -147.64
CA ILE A 275 59.27 -34.29 -148.97
C ILE A 275 60.57 -33.50 -149.17
N GLN A 276 61.03 -32.76 -148.16
CA GLN A 276 62.28 -32.01 -148.21
C GLN A 276 63.50 -32.94 -148.29
N GLY A 277 63.46 -34.08 -147.59
CA GLY A 277 64.45 -35.15 -147.70
C GLY A 277 64.57 -35.68 -149.13
N VAL A 278 63.43 -36.01 -149.75
CA VAL A 278 63.39 -36.46 -151.15
C VAL A 278 63.94 -35.40 -152.11
N GLN A 279 63.61 -34.11 -151.90
CA GLN A 279 64.18 -33.02 -152.71
C GLN A 279 65.72 -32.95 -152.59
N THR A 280 66.28 -33.11 -151.38
CA THR A 280 67.74 -33.11 -151.21
C THR A 280 68.43 -34.31 -151.85
N GLU A 281 67.80 -35.48 -151.87
CA GLU A 281 68.31 -36.64 -152.62
C GLU A 281 68.25 -36.41 -154.12
N THR A 282 67.18 -35.78 -154.61
CA THR A 282 67.03 -35.46 -156.04
C THR A 282 68.11 -34.47 -156.50
N SER A 283 68.45 -33.48 -155.67
CA SER A 283 69.58 -32.57 -155.94
C SER A 283 70.94 -33.28 -155.95
N LYS A 284 71.17 -34.24 -155.05
CA LYS A 284 72.41 -35.05 -155.04
C LYS A 284 72.55 -35.92 -156.29
N LEU A 285 71.46 -36.52 -156.76
CA LEU A 285 71.42 -37.29 -158.02
C LEU A 285 71.68 -36.40 -159.26
N MET A 286 71.18 -35.16 -159.26
CA MET A 286 71.43 -34.20 -160.34
C MET A 286 72.90 -33.74 -160.39
N GLU A 287 73.53 -33.57 -159.21
CA GLU A 287 74.97 -33.28 -159.10
C GLU A 287 75.86 -34.47 -159.53
N PHE A 288 75.38 -35.70 -159.32
CA PHE A 288 76.03 -36.92 -159.82
C PHE A 288 75.95 -37.01 -161.35
N MET A 289 74.80 -36.70 -161.96
CA MET A 289 74.66 -36.66 -163.43
C MET A 289 75.62 -35.65 -164.08
N SER A 290 75.82 -34.47 -163.48
CA SER A 290 76.77 -33.48 -163.99
C SER A 290 78.24 -33.94 -163.92
N ARG A 291 78.59 -34.81 -162.97
CA ARG A 291 79.94 -35.42 -162.90
C ARG A 291 80.15 -36.47 -163.99
N VAL A 292 79.14 -37.30 -164.26
CA VAL A 292 79.21 -38.32 -165.31
C VAL A 292 79.33 -37.69 -166.71
N ASP A 293 78.63 -36.58 -166.99
CA ASP A 293 78.74 -35.88 -168.28
C ASP A 293 80.16 -35.31 -168.54
N ASN A 294 80.83 -34.85 -167.47
CA ASN A 294 82.22 -34.39 -167.56
C ASN A 294 83.23 -35.54 -167.75
N GLU A 295 82.91 -36.76 -167.30
CA GLU A 295 83.76 -37.94 -167.55
C GLU A 295 83.62 -38.44 -169.01
N VAL A 296 82.42 -38.34 -169.60
CA VAL A 296 82.17 -38.72 -171.01
C VAL A 296 82.99 -37.86 -171.98
N THR A 297 83.06 -36.54 -171.76
CA THR A 297 83.84 -35.63 -172.62
C THR A 297 85.36 -35.83 -172.53
N VAL A 298 85.87 -36.39 -171.43
CA VAL A 298 87.30 -36.73 -171.27
C VAL A 298 87.64 -38.05 -171.97
N LEU A 299 86.71 -39.02 -171.95
CA LEU A 299 86.89 -40.32 -172.60
C LEU A 299 86.88 -40.22 -174.14
N GLU A 300 86.09 -39.31 -174.72
CA GLU A 300 86.10 -39.07 -176.18
C GLU A 300 87.47 -38.60 -176.69
N LYS A 301 88.20 -37.77 -175.93
CA LYS A 301 89.55 -37.31 -176.30
C LYS A 301 90.63 -38.39 -176.17
N GLN A 302 90.40 -39.44 -175.38
CA GLN A 302 91.34 -40.56 -175.24
C GLN A 302 91.17 -41.61 -176.35
N ILE A 303 90.02 -41.65 -177.02
CA ILE A 303 89.73 -42.58 -178.12
C ILE A 303 90.49 -42.20 -179.40
N ASP A 304 90.63 -40.91 -179.72
CA ASP A 304 91.38 -40.46 -180.91
C ASP A 304 92.88 -40.80 -180.82
N ALA A 305 93.47 -40.78 -179.62
CA ALA A 305 94.86 -41.17 -179.39
C ALA A 305 95.12 -42.69 -179.53
N LEU A 306 94.07 -43.52 -179.46
CA LEU A 306 94.18 -44.98 -179.56
C LEU A 306 94.12 -45.49 -181.02
N VAL A 307 93.56 -44.70 -181.95
CA VAL A 307 93.50 -45.06 -183.38
C VAL A 307 94.88 -45.03 -184.04
N GLU A 308 95.72 -44.06 -183.69
CA GLU A 308 97.08 -43.90 -184.22
C GLU A 308 98.07 -45.00 -183.72
N ARG A 309 97.74 -45.68 -182.61
CA ARG A 309 98.51 -46.81 -182.05
C ARG A 309 98.17 -48.16 -182.67
N LYS A 310 97.00 -48.31 -183.30
CA LYS A 310 96.50 -49.59 -183.83
C LYS A 310 97.20 -50.02 -185.13
N GLU A 311 97.61 -49.09 -186.00
CA GLU A 311 98.24 -49.40 -187.30
C GLU A 311 99.69 -49.94 -187.19
N LYS A 312 100.39 -49.69 -186.08
CA LYS A 312 101.74 -50.25 -185.82
C LYS A 312 101.73 -51.63 -185.15
N SER A 313 100.61 -52.06 -184.55
CA SER A 313 100.51 -53.34 -183.80
C SER A 313 100.11 -54.54 -184.67
N ALA A 314 99.67 -54.30 -185.91
CA ALA A 314 99.24 -55.33 -186.86
C ALA A 314 100.40 -56.13 -187.52
N GLN A 315 101.66 -55.70 -187.40
CA GLN A 315 102.82 -56.35 -188.04
C GLN A 315 103.66 -57.25 -187.11
N SER A 316 103.41 -57.28 -185.79
CA SER A 316 104.26 -58.03 -184.83
C SER A 316 103.63 -59.30 -184.24
N TYR A 317 102.30 -59.44 -184.13
CA TYR A 317 101.68 -60.57 -183.40
C TYR A 317 101.58 -61.89 -184.20
N ALA A 318 101.75 -61.86 -185.52
CA ALA A 318 101.77 -63.07 -186.37
C ALA A 318 102.96 -64.01 -186.09
N MET A 319 104.05 -63.51 -185.48
CA MET A 319 105.21 -64.34 -185.11
C MET A 319 105.11 -64.99 -183.73
N LEU A 320 104.33 -64.44 -182.78
CA LEU A 320 104.26 -64.97 -181.40
C LEU A 320 103.28 -66.14 -181.25
N LYS A 321 102.36 -66.33 -182.20
CA LYS A 321 101.35 -67.41 -182.19
C LYS A 321 101.94 -68.81 -182.44
N ASN A 322 103.07 -68.91 -183.17
CA ASN A 322 103.79 -70.18 -183.38
C ASN A 322 104.73 -70.53 -182.22
N ASN A 323 104.96 -69.60 -181.30
CA ASN A 323 105.72 -69.83 -180.07
C ASN A 323 104.83 -70.24 -178.89
N LEU A 324 104.00 -71.24 -179.19
CA LEU A 324 104.36 -72.54 -178.64
C LEU A 324 103.78 -72.74 -177.24
N GLU A 325 102.48 -73.05 -177.14
CA GLU A 325 101.92 -74.38 -177.50
C GLU A 325 102.69 -75.60 -176.92
N GLN A 326 103.94 -75.44 -176.42
CA GLN A 326 104.71 -76.39 -175.61
C GLN A 326 104.59 -76.08 -174.11
N THR A 327 104.27 -74.85 -173.69
CA THR A 327 104.01 -74.53 -172.27
C THR A 327 102.60 -74.93 -171.79
N ASP A 328 101.72 -75.31 -172.72
CA ASP A 328 100.31 -75.64 -172.45
C ASP A 328 100.08 -77.09 -171.97
N ALA A 329 101.15 -77.87 -171.76
CA ALA A 329 101.09 -79.26 -171.28
C ALA A 329 101.20 -79.43 -169.75
N GLU A 330 101.76 -78.47 -168.99
CA GLU A 330 102.03 -78.66 -167.54
C GLU A 330 101.23 -77.76 -166.59
N THR A 331 100.75 -76.58 -166.98
CA THR A 331 99.93 -75.74 -166.09
C THR A 331 98.47 -76.19 -165.94
N LYS A 332 98.06 -77.24 -166.67
CA LYS A 332 96.84 -78.01 -166.39
C LYS A 332 96.83 -78.73 -165.02
N LYS A 333 97.93 -78.73 -164.26
CA LYS A 333 97.94 -79.19 -162.84
C LYS A 333 97.57 -78.11 -161.82
N LEU A 334 97.83 -76.83 -162.08
CA LEU A 334 97.61 -75.74 -161.11
C LEU A 334 96.21 -75.14 -161.19
N GLU A 335 95.46 -75.39 -162.26
CA GLU A 335 94.03 -75.04 -162.38
C GLU A 335 93.10 -75.83 -161.41
N TYR A 336 93.60 -76.87 -160.72
CA TYR A 336 92.79 -77.66 -159.77
C TYR A 336 92.70 -77.05 -158.36
N GLU A 337 93.70 -76.30 -157.90
CA GLU A 337 93.77 -75.83 -156.49
C GLU A 337 93.24 -74.40 -156.28
N ALA A 338 93.04 -73.60 -157.33
CA ALA A 338 92.46 -72.27 -157.18
C ALA A 338 90.92 -72.28 -157.06
N ARG A 339 90.27 -73.33 -157.59
CA ARG A 339 88.80 -73.48 -157.50
C ARG A 339 88.30 -73.77 -156.07
N THR A 340 89.15 -74.23 -155.15
CA THR A 340 88.79 -74.51 -153.75
C THR A 340 88.62 -73.26 -152.89
N HIS A 341 89.38 -72.18 -153.12
CA HIS A 341 89.30 -70.96 -152.30
C HIS A 341 88.10 -70.04 -152.62
N ALA A 342 87.48 -70.19 -153.79
CA ALA A 342 86.24 -69.51 -154.11
C ALA A 342 85.03 -70.04 -153.30
N SER A 343 85.12 -71.24 -152.70
CA SER A 343 84.04 -71.85 -151.93
C SER A 343 83.93 -71.35 -150.47
N GLU A 344 84.97 -70.71 -149.93
CA GLU A 344 85.02 -70.26 -148.53
C GLU A 344 84.44 -68.85 -148.32
N VAL A 345 84.34 -68.05 -149.38
CA VAL A 345 83.67 -66.73 -149.41
C VAL A 345 82.17 -66.82 -149.06
N THR A 346 81.53 -68.00 -149.18
CA THR A 346 80.09 -68.15 -148.90
C THR A 346 79.74 -68.67 -147.49
N ASN A 347 80.73 -69.07 -146.67
CA ASN A 347 80.49 -69.74 -145.37
C ASN A 347 80.73 -68.82 -144.14
N ILE A 348 81.42 -67.70 -144.32
CA ILE A 348 81.68 -66.71 -143.25
C ILE A 348 80.47 -65.79 -143.01
N ASP A 349 79.70 -65.50 -144.06
CA ASP A 349 78.51 -64.62 -143.99
C ASP A 349 77.36 -65.23 -143.16
N ARG A 350 77.31 -66.57 -142.99
CA ARG A 350 76.29 -67.26 -142.16
C ARG A 350 76.57 -67.27 -140.65
N LYS A 351 77.79 -66.97 -140.19
CA LYS A 351 78.14 -67.03 -138.75
C LYS A 351 77.81 -65.74 -137.97
N ILE A 352 77.70 -64.61 -138.64
CA ILE A 352 77.45 -63.30 -138.01
C ILE A 352 75.99 -63.16 -137.54
N GLN A 353 75.03 -63.79 -138.21
CA GLN A 353 73.60 -63.77 -137.82
C GLN A 353 73.26 -64.57 -136.53
N LYS A 354 74.22 -65.28 -135.91
CA LYS A 354 73.99 -66.08 -134.68
C LYS A 354 74.30 -65.32 -133.38
N CYS A 355 75.28 -64.41 -133.35
CA CYS A 355 75.66 -63.67 -132.13
C CYS A 355 74.65 -62.61 -131.66
N ALA A 356 73.75 -62.14 -132.53
CA ALA A 356 72.76 -61.12 -132.18
C ALA A 356 71.64 -61.62 -131.24
N ARG A 357 71.55 -62.93 -130.95
CA ARG A 357 70.47 -63.52 -130.12
C ARG A 357 70.83 -63.65 -128.63
N ASP A 358 72.10 -63.66 -128.23
CA ASP A 358 72.51 -63.99 -126.85
C ASP A 358 72.56 -62.78 -125.89
N VAL A 359 72.56 -61.54 -126.41
CA VAL A 359 72.68 -60.31 -125.60
C VAL A 359 71.39 -59.95 -124.84
N ARG A 360 70.20 -60.35 -125.34
CA ARG A 360 68.90 -60.04 -124.70
C ARG A 360 68.60 -60.81 -123.40
N SER A 361 69.46 -61.74 -122.98
CA SER A 361 69.18 -62.61 -121.83
C SER A 361 69.75 -62.13 -120.48
N MET A 362 70.75 -61.23 -120.46
CA MET A 362 71.46 -60.85 -119.22
C MET A 362 70.86 -59.63 -118.50
N GLU A 363 69.95 -58.89 -119.13
CA GLU A 363 69.35 -57.67 -118.57
C GLU A 363 68.32 -57.94 -117.45
N ASN A 364 67.87 -59.19 -117.26
CA ASN A 364 66.82 -59.52 -116.29
C ASN A 364 67.30 -59.81 -114.85
N ASP A 365 68.59 -60.05 -114.58
CA ASP A 365 69.02 -60.64 -113.29
C ASP A 365 69.47 -59.63 -112.20
N ILE A 366 69.61 -58.32 -112.47
CA ILE A 366 70.25 -57.38 -111.51
C ILE A 366 69.24 -56.61 -110.62
N VAL A 367 67.97 -56.51 -111.03
CA VAL A 367 66.95 -55.70 -110.33
C VAL A 367 66.53 -56.30 -108.96
N GLU A 368 66.87 -57.56 -108.67
CA GLU A 368 66.34 -58.29 -107.52
C GLU A 368 67.10 -58.05 -106.18
N ALA A 369 68.28 -57.44 -106.17
CA ALA A 369 69.20 -57.67 -105.04
C ALA A 369 69.06 -56.79 -103.77
N LEU A 370 68.76 -55.48 -103.78
CA LEU A 370 69.11 -54.65 -102.61
C LEU A 370 68.08 -53.60 -102.14
N SER A 371 66.86 -54.10 -101.91
CA SER A 371 65.83 -53.50 -101.05
C SER A 371 66.03 -53.74 -99.53
N LYS A 372 67.22 -54.15 -99.06
CA LYS A 372 67.47 -54.64 -97.69
C LYS A 372 68.54 -53.88 -96.89
N GLN A 373 68.31 -52.64 -96.40
CA GLN A 373 69.13 -52.09 -95.28
C GLN A 373 68.61 -50.80 -94.58
N SER A 374 67.32 -50.68 -94.23
CA SER A 374 66.80 -49.49 -93.50
C SER A 374 66.61 -49.70 -91.98
N THR A 375 66.74 -50.90 -91.46
CA THR A 375 66.25 -51.23 -90.12
C THR A 375 67.33 -51.81 -89.22
N LEU A 376 68.06 -50.96 -88.47
CA LEU A 376 68.62 -51.27 -87.14
C LEU A 376 69.54 -50.12 -86.63
N LYS A 377 69.04 -49.32 -85.67
CA LYS A 377 69.67 -49.11 -84.34
C LYS A 377 68.97 -48.00 -83.55
N GLN A 378 67.93 -48.43 -82.83
CA GLN A 378 67.08 -47.69 -81.90
C GLN A 378 67.17 -48.37 -80.53
N GLU A 379 68.30 -48.23 -79.81
CA GLU A 379 68.48 -48.90 -78.50
C GLU A 379 69.24 -48.08 -77.45
N GLY A 380 69.26 -46.74 -77.57
CA GLY A 380 69.80 -45.84 -76.54
C GLY A 380 68.78 -44.89 -75.90
N SER A 381 67.50 -44.92 -76.30
CA SER A 381 66.56 -43.82 -76.04
C SER A 381 65.77 -43.91 -74.73
N GLY A 382 65.78 -45.06 -74.03
CA GLY A 382 64.90 -45.27 -72.87
C GLY A 382 65.33 -44.51 -71.61
N THR A 383 66.60 -44.65 -71.21
CA THR A 383 67.10 -44.07 -69.95
C THR A 383 67.43 -42.58 -70.05
N LEU A 384 67.80 -42.10 -71.25
CA LEU A 384 67.97 -40.66 -71.52
C LEU A 384 66.63 -39.91 -71.52
N GLN A 385 65.54 -40.52 -72.02
CA GLN A 385 64.23 -39.87 -72.06
C GLN A 385 63.62 -39.64 -70.68
N GLU A 386 63.86 -40.50 -69.69
CA GLU A 386 63.30 -40.30 -68.34
C GLU A 386 64.02 -39.18 -67.57
N ILE A 387 65.36 -39.09 -67.68
CA ILE A 387 66.15 -38.00 -67.11
C ILE A 387 65.83 -36.67 -67.80
N GLU A 388 65.63 -36.68 -69.12
CA GLU A 388 65.28 -35.50 -69.91
C GLU A 388 63.83 -35.05 -69.66
N LYS A 389 62.90 -35.96 -69.37
CA LYS A 389 61.54 -35.63 -68.92
C LYS A 389 61.52 -34.98 -67.54
N ILE A 390 62.31 -35.46 -66.58
CA ILE A 390 62.38 -34.84 -65.23
C ILE A 390 63.07 -33.47 -65.29
N LYS A 391 64.20 -33.34 -66.01
CA LYS A 391 64.83 -32.03 -66.24
C LYS A 391 63.94 -31.08 -67.05
N GLY A 392 63.20 -31.60 -68.01
CA GLY A 392 62.19 -30.84 -68.76
C GLY A 392 61.08 -30.35 -67.86
N SER A 393 60.57 -31.19 -66.96
CA SER A 393 59.53 -30.80 -66.00
C SER A 393 60.02 -29.75 -65.00
N ILE A 394 61.24 -29.87 -64.48
CA ILE A 394 61.86 -28.86 -63.59
C ILE A 394 62.07 -27.55 -64.34
N ARG A 395 62.63 -27.57 -65.56
CA ARG A 395 62.79 -26.35 -66.39
C ARG A 395 61.45 -25.72 -66.77
N VAL A 396 60.41 -26.51 -67.04
CA VAL A 396 59.07 -25.98 -67.32
C VAL A 396 58.48 -25.33 -66.06
N LYS A 397 58.71 -25.90 -64.88
CA LYS A 397 58.26 -25.28 -63.61
C LYS A 397 59.05 -24.02 -63.26
N GLU A 398 60.36 -23.99 -63.48
CA GLU A 398 61.19 -22.79 -63.34
C GLU A 398 60.79 -21.72 -64.36
N LEU A 399 60.53 -22.11 -65.61
CA LEU A 399 60.01 -21.19 -66.63
C LEU A 399 58.63 -20.65 -66.24
N GLN A 400 57.74 -21.48 -65.69
CA GLN A 400 56.44 -21.06 -65.17
C GLN A 400 56.59 -20.06 -64.02
N VAL A 401 57.52 -20.29 -63.09
CA VAL A 401 57.78 -19.35 -62.00
C VAL A 401 58.30 -18.02 -62.55
N THR A 402 59.28 -18.04 -63.44
CA THR A 402 59.79 -16.80 -64.07
C THR A 402 58.74 -16.12 -64.96
N GLN A 403 57.84 -16.88 -65.61
CA GLN A 403 56.70 -16.33 -66.35
C GLN A 403 55.70 -15.67 -65.41
N MET A 404 55.36 -16.30 -64.28
CA MET A 404 54.48 -15.71 -63.28
C MET A 404 55.10 -14.47 -62.64
N GLU A 405 56.40 -14.47 -62.34
CA GLU A 405 57.11 -13.30 -61.82
C GLU A 405 57.13 -12.16 -62.85
N ASN A 406 57.34 -12.48 -64.14
CA ASN A 406 57.28 -11.50 -65.21
C ASN A 406 55.84 -11.00 -65.46
N GLU A 407 54.83 -11.86 -65.36
CA GLU A 407 53.42 -11.47 -65.44
C GLU A 407 53.05 -10.58 -64.25
N LEU A 408 53.55 -10.87 -63.06
CA LEU A 408 53.30 -10.06 -61.86
C LEU A 408 54.01 -8.71 -61.95
N ALA A 409 55.23 -8.67 -62.50
CA ALA A 409 55.92 -7.42 -62.83
C ALA A 409 55.17 -6.64 -63.92
N ARG A 410 54.65 -7.32 -64.95
CA ARG A 410 53.87 -6.71 -66.02
C ARG A 410 52.54 -6.15 -65.53
N ILE A 411 51.77 -6.91 -64.74
CA ILE A 411 50.55 -6.45 -64.09
C ILE A 411 50.84 -5.26 -63.19
N ARG A 412 51.97 -5.24 -62.48
CA ARG A 412 52.35 -4.11 -61.63
C ARG A 412 52.70 -2.87 -62.44
N VAL A 413 53.40 -3.03 -63.57
CA VAL A 413 53.63 -1.95 -64.54
C VAL A 413 52.31 -1.48 -65.15
N ASP A 414 51.44 -2.38 -65.60
CA ASP A 414 50.13 -2.06 -66.17
C ASP A 414 49.24 -1.36 -65.13
N THR A 415 49.33 -1.74 -63.85
CA THR A 415 48.61 -1.07 -62.76
C THR A 415 49.14 0.35 -62.54
N LEU A 416 50.46 0.52 -62.48
CA LEU A 416 51.08 1.85 -62.37
C LEU A 416 50.80 2.71 -63.61
N GLN A 417 50.79 2.10 -64.79
CA GLN A 417 50.51 2.75 -66.05
C GLN A 417 49.02 3.10 -66.17
N ALA A 418 48.11 2.27 -65.67
CA ALA A 418 46.69 2.57 -65.55
C ALA A 418 46.41 3.63 -64.48
N GLN A 419 47.17 3.67 -63.39
CA GLN A 419 47.08 4.73 -62.38
C GLN A 419 47.58 6.06 -62.95
N SER A 420 48.75 6.07 -63.59
CA SER A 420 49.27 7.25 -64.30
C SER A 420 48.32 7.68 -65.42
N HIS A 421 47.77 6.73 -66.17
CA HIS A 421 46.77 7.03 -67.20
C HIS A 421 45.50 7.62 -66.59
N ASN A 422 45.00 7.10 -65.47
CA ASN A 422 43.86 7.68 -64.75
C ASN A 422 44.15 9.09 -64.23
N GLU A 423 45.36 9.37 -63.75
CA GLU A 423 45.76 10.73 -63.37
C GLU A 423 45.84 11.67 -64.58
N THR A 424 46.41 11.21 -65.69
CA THR A 424 46.39 12.00 -66.94
C THR A 424 44.96 12.20 -67.44
N LEU A 425 44.09 11.19 -67.36
CA LEU A 425 42.69 11.27 -67.75
C LEU A 425 41.95 12.26 -66.87
N LYS A 426 42.16 12.26 -65.55
CA LYS A 426 41.61 13.26 -64.63
C LYS A 426 42.10 14.67 -64.97
N SER A 427 43.38 14.85 -65.30
CA SER A 427 43.91 16.15 -65.73
C SER A 427 43.28 16.59 -67.06
N THR A 428 43.22 15.71 -68.06
CA THR A 428 42.58 16.01 -69.35
C THR A 428 41.08 16.23 -69.21
N LEU A 429 40.42 15.57 -68.27
CA LEU A 429 39.00 15.77 -68.00
C LEU A 429 38.76 17.13 -67.37
N GLY A 430 39.62 17.55 -66.44
CA GLY A 430 39.58 18.93 -65.91
C GLY A 430 39.94 20.00 -66.94
N GLU A 431 40.85 19.72 -67.89
CA GLU A 431 41.14 20.61 -69.02
C GLU A 431 39.99 20.67 -70.01
N LEU A 432 39.39 19.52 -70.35
CA LEU A 432 38.21 19.41 -71.21
C LEU A 432 37.00 20.08 -70.57
N GLU A 433 36.79 19.97 -69.27
CA GLU A 433 35.72 20.70 -68.56
C GLU A 433 35.90 22.21 -68.66
N LYS A 434 37.14 22.70 -68.51
CA LYS A 434 37.46 24.13 -68.72
C LYS A 434 37.26 24.54 -70.18
N GLU A 435 37.68 23.70 -71.14
CA GLU A 435 37.42 23.94 -72.55
C GLU A 435 35.92 23.94 -72.85
N LEU A 436 35.14 23.02 -72.27
CA LEU A 436 33.71 22.89 -72.46
C LEU A 436 32.96 24.08 -71.85
N GLN A 437 33.40 24.60 -70.71
CA GLN A 437 32.93 25.89 -70.18
C GLN A 437 33.26 27.05 -71.14
N SER A 438 34.50 27.14 -71.64
CA SER A 438 34.90 28.20 -72.57
C SER A 438 34.15 28.11 -73.91
N ARG A 439 33.91 26.90 -74.40
CA ARG A 439 33.10 26.63 -75.60
C ARG A 439 31.62 26.88 -75.32
N GLY A 440 31.12 26.64 -74.12
CA GLY A 440 29.78 27.04 -73.69
C GLY A 440 29.59 28.55 -73.82
N VAL A 441 30.54 29.33 -73.29
CA VAL A 441 30.53 30.81 -73.45
C VAL A 441 30.65 31.22 -74.93
N LEU A 442 31.44 30.50 -75.74
CA LEU A 442 31.53 30.75 -77.17
C LEU A 442 30.22 30.40 -77.90
N ILE A 443 29.56 29.30 -77.54
CA ILE A 443 28.27 28.88 -78.09
C ILE A 443 27.20 29.90 -77.72
N GLU A 444 27.18 30.44 -76.51
CA GLU A 444 26.25 31.53 -76.14
C GLU A 444 26.47 32.77 -77.01
N ARG A 445 27.74 33.15 -77.27
CA ARG A 445 28.05 34.24 -78.22
C ARG A 445 27.60 33.91 -79.64
N MET A 446 27.88 32.69 -80.11
CA MET A 446 27.46 32.25 -81.44
C MET A 446 25.94 32.14 -81.55
N GLN A 447 25.22 31.78 -80.49
CA GLN A 447 23.76 31.77 -80.45
C GLN A 447 23.19 33.18 -80.48
N MET A 448 23.80 34.14 -79.76
CA MET A 448 23.45 35.56 -79.88
C MET A 448 23.69 36.08 -81.31
N ASP A 449 24.80 35.70 -81.93
CA ASP A 449 25.12 36.07 -83.30
C ASP A 449 24.19 35.39 -84.31
N ILE A 450 23.84 34.12 -84.12
CA ILE A 450 22.86 33.39 -84.94
C ILE A 450 21.49 34.03 -84.82
N ARG A 451 21.07 34.50 -83.63
CA ARG A 451 19.82 35.25 -83.45
C ARG A 451 19.87 36.58 -84.21
N ARG A 452 20.96 37.34 -84.10
CA ARG A 452 21.16 38.57 -84.90
C ARG A 452 21.15 38.31 -86.40
N ARG A 453 21.80 37.23 -86.85
CA ARG A 453 21.83 36.83 -88.26
C ARG A 453 20.48 36.32 -88.73
N HIS A 454 19.72 35.62 -87.88
CA HIS A 454 18.32 35.28 -88.18
C HIS A 454 17.47 36.52 -88.34
N ASP A 455 17.59 37.52 -87.45
CA ASP A 455 16.86 38.78 -87.60
C ASP A 455 17.26 39.53 -88.89
N GLU A 456 18.52 39.44 -89.32
CA GLU A 456 18.97 39.97 -90.61
C GLU A 456 18.49 39.14 -91.80
N ILE A 457 18.47 37.81 -91.68
CA ILE A 457 17.94 36.90 -92.69
C ILE A 457 16.45 37.16 -92.85
N ASP A 458 15.65 37.29 -91.79
CA ASP A 458 14.23 37.61 -91.89
C ASP A 458 13.97 38.96 -92.57
N ARG A 459 14.83 39.95 -92.34
CA ARG A 459 14.77 41.23 -93.07
C ARG A 459 15.11 41.06 -94.55
N LYS A 460 16.12 40.24 -94.88
CA LYS A 460 16.51 39.94 -96.27
C LYS A 460 15.53 39.01 -96.96
N GLN A 461 14.91 38.05 -96.27
CA GLN A 461 13.90 37.12 -96.76
C GLN A 461 12.66 37.92 -97.17
N LYS A 462 12.23 38.90 -96.37
CA LYS A 462 11.18 39.84 -96.76
C LYS A 462 11.52 40.66 -98.02
N GLN A 463 12.79 40.99 -98.25
CA GLN A 463 13.23 41.65 -99.49
C GLN A 463 13.34 40.66 -100.66
N LEU A 464 13.73 39.41 -100.40
CA LEU A 464 13.86 38.35 -101.38
C LEU A 464 12.49 37.89 -101.86
N ASP A 465 11.48 37.82 -100.98
CA ASP A 465 10.09 37.56 -101.33
C ASP A 465 9.51 38.68 -102.22
N GLN A 466 9.87 39.95 -101.95
CA GLN A 466 9.50 41.07 -102.82
C GLN A 466 10.14 40.97 -104.22
N LEU A 467 11.38 40.49 -104.31
CA LEU A 467 12.09 40.29 -105.58
C LEU A 467 11.66 39.00 -106.30
N ASN A 468 11.35 37.93 -105.58
CA ASN A 468 10.84 36.67 -106.14
C ASN A 468 9.44 36.86 -106.73
N HIS A 469 8.61 37.70 -106.14
CA HIS A 469 7.33 38.05 -106.74
C HIS A 469 7.50 38.80 -108.09
N GLN A 470 8.60 39.54 -108.24
CA GLN A 470 8.98 40.16 -109.52
C GLN A 470 9.61 39.15 -110.50
N TYR A 471 10.28 38.11 -110.01
CA TYR A 471 10.96 37.08 -110.80
C TYR A 471 10.01 35.96 -111.28
N GLU A 472 9.03 35.55 -110.48
CA GLU A 472 7.94 34.63 -110.87
C GLU A 472 7.08 35.22 -112.01
N GLY A 473 6.93 36.55 -112.05
CA GLY A 473 6.33 37.25 -113.18
C GLY A 473 7.11 37.12 -114.50
N LEU A 474 8.42 36.83 -114.44
CA LEU A 474 9.29 36.68 -115.62
C LEU A 474 9.51 35.21 -116.01
N LEU A 475 9.52 34.27 -115.05
CA LEU A 475 9.69 32.82 -115.29
C LEU A 475 8.45 32.13 -115.85
N ALA A 476 7.24 32.63 -115.57
CA ALA A 476 6.02 32.09 -116.19
C ALA A 476 5.97 32.28 -117.72
N ALA A 477 6.82 33.14 -118.29
CA ALA A 477 6.87 33.45 -119.72
C ALA A 477 7.91 32.64 -120.53
N GLN A 478 8.76 31.85 -119.87
CA GLN A 478 9.85 31.12 -120.53
C GLN A 478 9.99 29.73 -119.91
N VAL A 479 10.01 28.70 -120.77
CA VAL A 479 10.44 27.32 -120.51
C VAL A 479 9.32 26.33 -120.14
N SER A 480 8.84 25.63 -121.18
CA SER A 480 8.76 24.16 -121.12
C SER A 480 8.70 23.58 -122.54
N ASP A 481 9.87 23.34 -123.16
CA ASP A 481 9.98 22.28 -124.17
C ASP A 481 11.38 21.66 -124.16
N LYS A 482 11.38 20.33 -124.37
CA LYS A 482 12.46 19.39 -124.75
C LYS A 482 13.38 18.77 -123.70
N GLY A 483 13.25 17.44 -123.60
CA GLY A 483 14.32 16.51 -123.22
C GLY A 483 14.98 15.87 -124.46
N GLU A 484 16.16 15.26 -124.28
CA GLU A 484 16.89 14.49 -125.28
C GLU A 484 17.59 13.25 -124.67
N HIS A 485 17.80 12.23 -125.51
CA HIS A 485 18.24 10.85 -125.23
C HIS A 485 19.78 10.65 -125.20
N VAL A 486 20.28 9.59 -124.57
CA VAL A 486 21.72 9.26 -124.35
C VAL A 486 22.06 7.82 -124.81
N GLY A 487 23.27 7.56 -125.34
CA GLY A 487 23.67 6.35 -126.11
C GLY A 487 24.35 5.17 -125.36
N PRO A 488 24.75 4.08 -126.06
CA PRO A 488 25.04 2.75 -125.45
C PRO A 488 26.30 2.63 -124.57
N LEU A 489 27.38 3.36 -124.85
CA LEU A 489 28.59 3.37 -124.02
C LEU A 489 28.36 4.14 -122.70
N GLU A 490 27.59 5.22 -122.76
CA GLU A 490 27.09 5.91 -121.59
C GLU A 490 26.12 5.05 -120.78
N ALA A 491 25.34 4.16 -121.43
CA ALA A 491 24.53 3.17 -120.72
C ALA A 491 25.37 2.16 -119.92
N THR A 492 26.53 1.72 -120.43
CA THR A 492 27.45 0.82 -119.69
C THR A 492 28.25 1.53 -118.59
N ILE A 493 28.65 2.79 -118.80
CA ILE A 493 29.26 3.60 -117.75
C ILE A 493 28.23 3.91 -116.67
N ASN A 494 26.99 4.23 -117.06
CA ASN A 494 25.88 4.39 -116.13
C ASN A 494 25.57 3.09 -115.38
N SER A 495 25.64 1.91 -116.00
CA SER A 495 25.39 0.65 -115.28
C SER A 495 26.49 0.31 -114.27
N LEU A 496 27.77 0.50 -114.61
CA LEU A 496 28.88 0.30 -113.68
C LEU A 496 28.90 1.36 -112.57
N SER A 497 28.62 2.62 -112.91
CA SER A 497 28.49 3.70 -111.91
C SER A 497 27.30 3.43 -110.99
N ARG A 498 26.19 2.91 -111.52
CA ARG A 498 25.04 2.49 -110.73
C ARG A 498 25.39 1.33 -109.78
N ALA A 499 26.13 0.33 -110.25
CA ALA A 499 26.61 -0.77 -109.40
C ALA A 499 27.58 -0.30 -108.30
N ILE A 500 28.47 0.66 -108.61
CA ILE A 500 29.35 1.28 -107.61
C ILE A 500 28.52 2.06 -106.60
N THR A 501 27.56 2.88 -107.04
CA THR A 501 26.66 3.59 -106.11
C THR A 501 25.83 2.64 -105.26
N GLU A 502 25.39 1.50 -105.81
CA GLU A 502 24.69 0.46 -105.04
C GLU A 502 25.57 -0.12 -103.93
N LYS A 503 26.85 -0.40 -104.22
CA LYS A 503 27.81 -0.88 -103.21
C LYS A 503 28.23 0.19 -102.21
N VAL A 504 28.30 1.45 -102.60
CA VAL A 504 28.51 2.57 -101.67
C VAL A 504 27.31 2.71 -100.74
N ASN A 505 26.08 2.66 -101.27
CA ASN A 505 24.86 2.71 -100.47
C ASN A 505 24.73 1.50 -99.52
N GLU A 506 25.11 0.31 -99.96
CA GLU A 506 25.13 -0.90 -99.12
C GLU A 506 26.16 -0.76 -97.98
N ASN A 507 27.33 -0.17 -98.26
CA ASN A 507 28.35 0.10 -97.24
C ASN A 507 27.91 1.19 -96.26
N GLU A 508 27.26 2.26 -96.74
CA GLU A 508 26.68 3.30 -95.89
C GLU A 508 25.55 2.74 -95.01
N ALA A 509 24.71 1.85 -95.54
CA ALA A 509 23.67 1.17 -94.77
C ALA A 509 24.27 0.29 -93.65
N LEU A 510 25.32 -0.48 -93.96
CA LEU A 510 26.05 -1.28 -92.96
C LEU A 510 26.76 -0.41 -91.93
N GLN A 511 27.31 0.75 -92.32
CA GLN A 511 27.89 1.71 -91.37
C GLN A 511 26.82 2.32 -90.46
N GLN A 512 25.65 2.66 -91.00
CA GLN A 512 24.52 3.13 -90.18
C GLN A 512 24.03 2.05 -89.21
N GLU A 513 23.95 0.81 -89.65
CA GLU A 513 23.57 -0.33 -88.82
C GLU A 513 24.62 -0.59 -87.72
N TRP A 514 25.92 -0.51 -88.06
CA TRP A 514 27.00 -0.59 -87.08
C TRP A 514 26.94 0.54 -86.05
N ILE A 515 26.71 1.79 -86.46
CA ILE A 515 26.55 2.93 -85.54
C ILE A 515 25.33 2.74 -84.64
N LYS A 516 24.21 2.24 -85.17
CA LYS A 516 23.02 1.92 -84.37
C LYS A 516 23.34 0.87 -83.30
N LEU A 517 23.93 -0.26 -83.70
CA LEU A 517 24.32 -1.33 -82.77
C LEU A 517 25.35 -0.85 -81.73
N GLN A 518 26.30 -0.01 -82.13
CA GLN A 518 27.27 0.60 -81.22
C GLN A 518 26.60 1.54 -80.22
N THR A 519 25.59 2.31 -80.66
CA THR A 519 24.82 3.22 -79.81
C THR A 519 23.95 2.42 -78.83
N GLU A 520 23.31 1.35 -79.30
CA GLU A 520 22.56 0.42 -78.46
C GLU A 520 23.46 -0.26 -77.42
N LEU A 521 24.67 -0.70 -77.80
CA LEU A 521 25.65 -1.25 -76.87
C LEU A 521 26.05 -0.24 -75.79
N VAL A 522 26.32 1.01 -76.17
CA VAL A 522 26.64 2.09 -75.22
C VAL A 522 25.47 2.36 -74.29
N ASN A 523 24.25 2.41 -74.80
CA ASN A 523 23.04 2.58 -73.99
C ASN A 523 22.84 1.40 -73.02
N CYS A 524 23.01 0.16 -73.48
CA CYS A 524 22.96 -1.02 -72.61
C CYS A 524 24.04 -0.97 -71.53
N LYS A 525 25.25 -0.49 -71.85
CA LYS A 525 26.33 -0.34 -70.89
C LYS A 525 26.05 0.77 -69.86
N ASN A 526 25.49 1.89 -70.29
CA ASN A 526 25.08 2.97 -69.39
C ASN A 526 23.95 2.49 -68.46
N ASN A 527 22.93 1.84 -69.00
CA ASN A 527 21.85 1.25 -68.20
C ASN A 527 22.38 0.19 -67.21
N ALA A 528 23.36 -0.63 -67.61
CA ALA A 528 24.00 -1.59 -66.70
C ALA A 528 24.76 -0.89 -65.57
N ASN A 529 25.42 0.24 -65.84
CA ASN A 529 26.09 1.04 -64.82
C ASN A 529 25.08 1.69 -63.87
N GLU A 530 23.99 2.27 -64.38
CA GLU A 530 22.91 2.85 -63.57
C GLU A 530 22.26 1.79 -62.65
N VAL A 531 21.97 0.60 -63.18
CA VAL A 531 21.47 -0.51 -62.36
C VAL A 531 22.48 -0.92 -61.29
N ASN A 532 23.78 -0.91 -61.61
CA ASN A 532 24.82 -1.26 -60.64
C ASN A 532 24.97 -0.19 -59.54
N GLU A 533 24.85 1.09 -59.87
CA GLU A 533 24.80 2.18 -58.89
C GLU A 533 23.56 2.04 -57.98
N ALA A 534 22.38 1.78 -58.56
CA ALA A 534 21.17 1.53 -57.78
C ALA A 534 21.30 0.31 -56.86
N ILE A 535 21.98 -0.76 -57.29
CA ILE A 535 22.28 -1.93 -56.44
C ILE A 535 23.16 -1.53 -55.26
N LEU A 536 24.20 -0.71 -55.48
CA LEU A 536 25.09 -0.24 -54.42
C LEU A 536 24.35 0.65 -53.41
N GLU A 537 23.47 1.54 -53.90
CA GLU A 537 22.61 2.37 -53.05
C GLU A 537 21.65 1.51 -52.21
N LEU A 538 20.98 0.54 -52.82
CA LEU A 538 20.10 -0.39 -52.10
C LEU A 538 20.86 -1.25 -51.08
N GLN A 539 22.09 -1.65 -51.38
CA GLN A 539 22.95 -2.35 -50.42
C GLN A 539 23.31 -1.45 -49.24
N ALA A 540 23.68 -0.19 -49.48
CA ALA A 540 23.94 0.78 -48.43
C ALA A 540 22.69 1.02 -47.57
N GLU A 541 21.53 1.20 -48.19
CA GLU A 541 20.26 1.38 -47.48
C GLU A 541 19.90 0.14 -46.63
N ALA A 542 20.08 -1.07 -47.18
CA ALA A 542 19.86 -2.31 -46.45
C ALA A 542 20.77 -2.42 -45.21
N THR A 543 22.04 -2.02 -45.31
CA THR A 543 22.93 -2.01 -44.13
C THR A 543 22.50 -1.01 -43.06
N VAL A 544 22.05 0.19 -43.46
CA VAL A 544 21.53 1.20 -42.52
C VAL A 544 20.24 0.71 -41.85
N LEU A 545 19.33 0.11 -42.61
CA LEU A 545 18.10 -0.48 -42.07
C LEU A 545 18.40 -1.65 -41.13
N MET A 546 19.39 -2.48 -41.43
CA MET A 546 19.85 -3.56 -40.55
C MET A 546 20.39 -3.01 -39.22
N GLN A 547 21.25 -1.99 -39.27
CA GLN A 547 21.76 -1.34 -38.05
C GLN A 547 20.65 -0.67 -37.24
N LYS A 548 19.69 0.00 -37.90
CA LYS A 548 18.50 0.57 -37.23
C LYS A 548 17.67 -0.53 -36.56
N ARG A 549 17.46 -1.66 -37.22
CA ARG A 549 16.76 -2.82 -36.68
C ARG A 549 17.48 -3.36 -35.44
N GLU A 550 18.79 -3.56 -35.50
CA GLU A 550 19.57 -4.04 -34.35
C GLU A 550 19.50 -3.08 -33.17
N ARG A 551 19.61 -1.77 -33.41
CA ARG A 551 19.45 -0.75 -32.37
C ARG A 551 18.06 -0.78 -31.74
N LEU A 552 17.01 -0.91 -32.56
CA LEU A 552 15.63 -1.03 -32.05
C LEU A 552 15.43 -2.33 -31.26
N LEU A 553 15.97 -3.45 -31.72
CA LEU A 553 15.92 -4.71 -30.97
C LEU A 553 16.64 -4.62 -29.62
N ALA A 554 17.78 -3.93 -29.56
CA ALA A 554 18.50 -3.68 -28.32
C ALA A 554 17.68 -2.78 -27.36
N ASN A 555 17.05 -1.72 -27.87
CA ASN A 555 16.17 -0.86 -27.08
C ASN A 555 14.96 -1.63 -26.54
N ILE A 556 14.29 -2.43 -27.38
CA ILE A 556 13.17 -3.29 -26.95
C ILE A 556 13.62 -4.27 -25.87
N ALA A 557 14.82 -4.85 -25.99
CA ALA A 557 15.35 -5.75 -24.98
C ALA A 557 15.61 -5.03 -23.63
N ASN A 558 16.08 -3.78 -23.67
CA ASN A 558 16.26 -2.97 -22.46
C ASN A 558 14.91 -2.58 -21.84
N GLU A 559 13.94 -2.12 -22.63
CA GLU A 559 12.59 -1.81 -22.16
C GLU A 559 11.93 -3.04 -21.53
N LYS A 560 12.08 -4.24 -22.12
CA LYS A 560 11.59 -5.49 -21.52
C LYS A 560 12.23 -5.77 -20.16
N LYS A 561 13.54 -5.52 -20.00
CA LYS A 561 14.21 -5.66 -18.69
C LYS A 561 13.67 -4.64 -17.67
N GLU A 562 13.42 -3.41 -18.09
CA GLU A 562 12.83 -2.39 -17.24
C GLU A 562 11.40 -2.77 -16.80
N ILE A 563 10.56 -3.24 -17.73
CA ILE A 563 9.21 -3.74 -17.46
C ILE A 563 9.27 -4.87 -16.41
N ILE A 564 10.13 -5.87 -16.60
CA ILE A 564 10.30 -6.96 -15.62
C ILE A 564 10.74 -6.40 -14.26
N SER A 565 11.62 -5.39 -14.22
CA SER A 565 12.03 -4.76 -12.96
C SER A 565 10.86 -4.02 -12.29
N LEU A 566 10.00 -3.35 -13.07
CA LEU A 566 8.83 -2.64 -12.58
C LEU A 566 7.76 -3.61 -12.09
N GLU A 567 7.52 -4.72 -12.80
CA GLU A 567 6.64 -5.80 -12.35
C GLU A 567 7.12 -6.41 -11.04
N ASN A 568 8.43 -6.64 -10.89
CA ASN A 568 9.01 -7.13 -9.64
C ASN A 568 8.82 -6.13 -8.49
N LYS A 569 9.01 -4.83 -8.75
CA LYS A 569 8.73 -3.77 -7.76
C LYS A 569 7.25 -3.69 -7.40
N ALA A 570 6.35 -3.79 -8.38
CA ALA A 570 4.91 -3.81 -8.16
C ALA A 570 4.49 -5.03 -7.32
N ASN A 571 5.03 -6.20 -7.61
CA ASN A 571 4.82 -7.41 -6.82
C ASN A 571 5.35 -7.26 -5.38
N ALA A 572 6.52 -6.65 -5.20
CA ALA A 572 7.05 -6.34 -3.87
C ALA A 572 6.11 -5.39 -3.10
N MET A 573 5.62 -4.33 -3.74
CA MET A 573 4.64 -3.42 -3.15
C MET A 573 3.31 -4.13 -2.83
N HIS A 574 2.85 -5.07 -3.65
CA HIS A 574 1.66 -5.88 -3.34
C HIS A 574 1.87 -6.79 -2.13
N ILE A 575 3.06 -7.38 -1.97
CA ILE A 575 3.41 -8.17 -0.78
C ILE A 575 3.45 -7.27 0.46
N GLU A 576 4.05 -6.08 0.37
CA GLU A 576 4.05 -5.10 1.47
C GLU A 576 2.63 -4.65 1.81
N MET A 577 1.80 -4.33 0.81
CA MET A 577 0.40 -3.97 1.01
C MET A 577 -0.38 -5.09 1.69
N LYS A 578 -0.16 -6.35 1.30
CA LYS A 578 -0.75 -7.51 1.97
C LYS A 578 -0.27 -7.62 3.42
N LYS A 579 1.02 -7.39 3.68
CA LYS A 579 1.60 -7.40 5.03
C LYS A 579 0.99 -6.29 5.90
N VAL A 580 0.89 -5.06 5.38
CA VAL A 580 0.25 -3.93 6.07
C VAL A 580 -1.22 -4.24 6.35
N ASN A 581 -1.96 -4.76 5.37
CA ASN A 581 -3.36 -5.16 5.58
C ASN A 581 -3.50 -6.25 6.64
N THR A 582 -2.63 -7.26 6.65
CA THR A 582 -2.66 -8.27 7.71
C THR A 582 -2.34 -7.68 9.09
N GLN A 583 -1.42 -6.72 9.17
CA GLN A 583 -1.12 -6.04 10.43
C GLN A 583 -2.28 -5.12 10.85
N LEU A 584 -2.96 -4.48 9.91
CA LEU A 584 -4.14 -3.66 10.17
C LEU A 584 -5.30 -4.50 10.68
N SER A 585 -5.54 -5.68 10.09
CA SER A 585 -6.55 -6.63 10.58
C SER A 585 -6.22 -7.11 11.99
N LYS A 586 -4.97 -7.49 12.26
CA LYS A 586 -4.52 -7.86 13.62
C LYS A 586 -4.71 -6.71 14.61
N ASN A 587 -4.26 -5.50 14.27
CA ASN A 587 -4.44 -4.33 15.14
C ASN A 587 -5.92 -4.02 15.36
N SER A 588 -6.79 -4.22 14.36
CA SER A 588 -8.24 -4.06 14.53
C SER A 588 -8.84 -5.12 15.46
N GLU A 589 -8.37 -6.36 15.39
CA GLU A 589 -8.76 -7.44 16.29
C GLU A 589 -8.26 -7.18 17.72
N ASP A 590 -7.00 -6.79 17.88
CA ASP A 590 -6.42 -6.40 19.16
C ASP A 590 -7.16 -5.19 19.76
N GLN A 591 -7.51 -4.19 18.94
CA GLN A 591 -8.30 -3.05 19.40
C GLN A 591 -9.70 -3.46 19.88
N LYS A 592 -10.35 -4.41 19.20
CA LYS A 592 -11.63 -4.98 19.65
C LYS A 592 -11.46 -5.76 20.96
N ASN A 593 -10.39 -6.54 21.09
CA ASN A 593 -10.09 -7.30 22.31
C ASN A 593 -9.85 -6.35 23.49
N ILE A 594 -9.01 -5.33 23.32
CA ILE A 594 -8.77 -4.30 24.35
C ILE A 594 -10.06 -3.55 24.69
N ALA A 595 -10.90 -3.21 23.70
CA ALA A 595 -12.18 -2.56 23.97
C ALA A 595 -13.13 -3.47 24.76
N ASN A 596 -13.17 -4.77 24.44
CA ASN A 596 -13.96 -5.75 25.17
C ASN A 596 -13.42 -5.93 26.60
N GLU A 597 -12.10 -6.02 26.79
CA GLU A 597 -11.47 -6.10 28.12
C GLU A 597 -11.74 -4.85 28.94
N ALA A 598 -11.65 -3.66 28.34
CA ALA A 598 -11.99 -2.40 28.99
C ALA A 598 -13.47 -2.35 29.39
N PHE A 599 -14.37 -2.83 28.54
CA PHE A 599 -15.80 -2.92 28.85
C PHE A 599 -16.09 -3.91 29.99
N LEU A 600 -15.43 -5.08 29.99
CA LEU A 600 -15.54 -6.05 31.08
C LEU A 600 -15.00 -5.48 32.40
N LEU A 601 -13.84 -4.81 32.35
CA LEU A 601 -13.26 -4.15 33.51
C LEU A 601 -14.15 -3.03 34.05
N GLU A 602 -14.73 -2.21 33.17
CA GLU A 602 -15.68 -1.17 33.57
C GLU A 602 -16.91 -1.78 34.25
N ASN A 603 -17.45 -2.88 33.70
CA ASN A 603 -18.58 -3.58 34.31
C ASN A 603 -18.22 -4.15 35.69
N ASP A 604 -17.05 -4.78 35.82
CA ASP A 604 -16.54 -5.27 37.11
C ASP A 604 -16.34 -4.15 38.13
N LEU A 605 -15.82 -2.99 37.71
CA LEU A 605 -15.68 -1.81 38.57
C LEU A 605 -17.04 -1.25 38.99
N ILE A 606 -18.01 -1.16 38.07
CA ILE A 606 -19.38 -0.75 38.37
C ILE A 606 -20.00 -1.71 39.39
N ARG A 607 -19.83 -3.02 39.20
CA ARG A 607 -20.33 -4.04 40.12
C ARG A 607 -19.71 -3.91 41.50
N ARG A 608 -18.38 -3.78 41.60
CA ARG A 608 -17.69 -3.53 42.88
C ARG A 608 -18.17 -2.24 43.54
N LEU A 609 -18.42 -1.19 42.76
CA LEU A 609 -18.93 0.08 43.27
C LEU A 609 -20.38 -0.06 43.77
N GLN A 610 -21.22 -0.83 43.09
CA GLN A 610 -22.57 -1.15 43.58
C GLN A 610 -22.54 -1.99 44.87
N GLU A 611 -21.64 -2.98 44.95
CA GLU A 611 -21.43 -3.77 46.17
C GLU A 611 -20.97 -2.87 47.33
N LYS A 612 -20.00 -1.98 47.11
CA LYS A 612 -19.59 -1.00 48.13
C LYS A 612 -20.66 0.01 48.50
N LYS A 613 -21.50 0.44 47.56
CA LYS A 613 -22.69 1.26 47.86
C LYS A 613 -23.68 0.50 48.74
N ARG A 614 -23.91 -0.80 48.49
CA ARG A 614 -24.78 -1.63 49.35
C ARG A 614 -24.20 -1.77 50.76
N GLU A 615 -22.91 -2.07 50.87
CA GLU A 615 -22.21 -2.13 52.16
C GLU A 615 -22.32 -0.79 52.92
N ALA A 616 -22.17 0.34 52.24
CA ALA A 616 -22.32 1.66 52.85
C ALA A 616 -23.75 1.91 53.36
N ILE A 617 -24.77 1.56 52.56
CA ILE A 617 -26.19 1.67 52.99
C ILE A 617 -26.47 0.76 54.19
N GLU A 618 -25.95 -0.47 54.20
CA GLU A 618 -26.08 -1.37 55.35
C GLU A 618 -25.43 -0.80 56.62
N LEU A 619 -24.27 -0.17 56.50
CA LEU A 619 -23.61 0.51 57.61
C LEU A 619 -24.39 1.75 58.07
N GLU A 620 -24.94 2.54 57.16
CA GLU A 620 -25.81 3.68 57.50
C GLU A 620 -27.06 3.23 58.26
N LEU A 621 -27.70 2.13 57.83
CA LEU A 621 -28.85 1.55 58.53
C LEU A 621 -28.47 1.08 59.94
N LYS A 622 -27.32 0.43 60.10
CA LYS A 622 -26.81 0.02 61.43
C LYS A 622 -26.51 1.22 62.33
N VAL A 623 -25.96 2.30 61.78
CA VAL A 623 -25.72 3.55 62.52
C VAL A 623 -27.04 4.16 62.96
N GLU A 624 -28.05 4.18 62.09
CA GLU A 624 -29.37 4.72 62.43
C GLU A 624 -30.09 3.86 63.49
N GLU A 625 -30.02 2.53 63.38
CA GLU A 625 -30.50 1.61 64.43
C GLU A 625 -29.78 1.84 65.77
N THR A 626 -28.46 2.06 65.74
CA THR A 626 -27.68 2.40 66.94
C THR A 626 -28.07 3.77 67.51
N ARG A 627 -28.41 4.74 66.65
CA ARG A 627 -28.90 6.05 67.09
C ARG A 627 -30.29 5.96 67.71
N GLN A 628 -31.18 5.16 67.13
CA GLN A 628 -32.52 4.91 67.67
C GLN A 628 -32.44 4.21 69.03
N THR A 629 -31.67 3.13 69.13
CA THR A 629 -31.45 2.45 70.42
C THR A 629 -30.83 3.39 71.47
N LYS A 630 -29.92 4.28 71.08
CA LYS A 630 -29.41 5.34 71.97
C LYS A 630 -30.51 6.31 72.40
N THR A 631 -31.38 6.79 71.51
CA THR A 631 -32.48 7.69 71.87
C THR A 631 -33.47 7.02 72.80
N ASP A 632 -33.79 5.74 72.54
CA ASP A 632 -34.70 4.95 73.38
C ASP A 632 -34.10 4.75 74.78
N LEU A 633 -32.80 4.46 74.87
CA LEU A 633 -32.09 4.37 76.15
C LEU A 633 -32.06 5.70 76.89
N LEU A 634 -31.86 6.82 76.19
CA LEU A 634 -31.93 8.15 76.81
C LEU A 634 -33.34 8.45 77.34
N GLU A 635 -34.39 8.09 76.60
CA GLU A 635 -35.77 8.23 77.07
C GLU A 635 -36.04 7.35 78.30
N GLN A 636 -35.55 6.10 78.29
CA GLN A 636 -35.64 5.20 79.44
C GLN A 636 -34.89 5.78 80.66
N ILE A 637 -33.70 6.34 80.47
CA ILE A 637 -32.94 7.01 81.55
C ILE A 637 -33.74 8.22 82.08
N MET A 638 -34.27 9.07 81.21
CA MET A 638 -35.10 10.20 81.63
C MET A 638 -36.34 9.75 82.42
N ASN A 639 -36.96 8.63 82.03
CA ASN A 639 -38.08 8.05 82.78
C ASN A 639 -37.63 7.52 84.15
N CYS A 640 -36.49 6.83 84.22
CA CYS A 640 -35.90 6.40 85.49
C CYS A 640 -35.55 7.60 86.40
N GLU A 641 -35.00 8.69 85.86
CA GLU A 641 -34.73 9.92 86.61
C GLU A 641 -36.03 10.56 87.15
N ARG A 642 -37.11 10.59 86.36
CA ARG A 642 -38.43 11.02 86.83
C ARG A 642 -38.94 10.14 87.97
N ASP A 643 -38.78 8.83 87.86
CA ASP A 643 -39.19 7.88 88.90
C ASP A 643 -38.36 8.07 90.18
N ILE A 644 -37.04 8.26 90.07
CA ILE A 644 -36.16 8.58 91.21
C ILE A 644 -36.65 9.85 91.90
N LEU A 645 -36.86 10.95 91.17
CA LEU A 645 -37.37 12.21 91.73
C LEU A 645 -38.74 12.04 92.40
N PHE A 646 -39.62 11.23 91.81
CA PHE A 646 -40.92 10.89 92.41
C PHE A 646 -40.75 10.16 93.74
N TRP A 647 -39.86 9.17 93.82
CA TRP A 647 -39.59 8.42 95.04
C TRP A 647 -38.86 9.24 96.10
N GLU A 648 -37.93 10.11 95.72
CA GLU A 648 -37.28 11.08 96.62
C GLU A 648 -38.30 12.02 97.25
N ARG A 649 -39.21 12.58 96.44
CA ARG A 649 -40.31 13.43 96.93
C ARG A 649 -41.19 12.67 97.93
N LYS A 650 -41.53 11.42 97.62
CA LYS A 650 -42.35 10.57 98.50
C LYS A 650 -41.63 10.23 99.81
N MET A 651 -40.33 9.96 99.76
CA MET A 651 -39.51 9.70 100.94
C MET A 651 -39.32 10.97 101.79
N GLN A 652 -39.23 12.14 101.18
CA GLN A 652 -39.19 13.42 101.88
C GLN A 652 -40.51 13.67 102.64
N ILE A 653 -41.66 13.46 101.99
CA ILE A 653 -42.97 13.53 102.67
C ILE A 653 -43.06 12.51 103.82
N ALA A 654 -42.55 11.29 103.63
CA ALA A 654 -42.52 10.28 104.68
C ALA A 654 -41.65 10.73 105.88
N LYS A 655 -40.47 11.33 105.65
CA LYS A 655 -39.64 11.90 106.72
C LYS A 655 -40.30 13.08 107.43
N GLU A 656 -40.93 13.99 106.69
CA GLU A 656 -41.68 15.12 107.26
C GLU A 656 -42.85 14.64 108.13
N THR A 657 -43.56 13.59 107.69
CA THR A 657 -44.65 12.98 108.46
C THR A 657 -44.15 12.20 109.68
N GLU A 658 -43.03 11.49 109.58
CA GLU A 658 -42.38 10.82 110.72
C GLU A 658 -41.92 11.83 111.78
N MET A 659 -41.31 12.94 111.37
CA MET A 659 -40.94 14.04 112.29
C MET A 659 -42.16 14.68 112.97
N ALA A 660 -43.30 14.76 112.27
CA ALA A 660 -44.55 15.24 112.86
C ALA A 660 -45.20 14.22 113.82
N LEU A 661 -44.78 12.95 113.79
CA LEU A 661 -45.32 11.84 114.59
C LEU A 661 -44.38 11.37 115.71
N ASP A 662 -43.38 12.16 116.11
CA ASP A 662 -42.47 11.82 117.21
C ASP A 662 -43.20 11.72 118.59
N PRO A 663 -43.22 10.55 119.25
CA PRO A 663 -43.86 10.32 120.55
C PRO A 663 -43.15 10.96 121.77
N THR A 664 -42.04 11.67 121.57
CA THR A 664 -41.29 12.33 122.66
C THR A 664 -41.84 13.71 123.06
N VAL A 665 -42.71 14.30 122.25
CA VAL A 665 -43.44 15.53 122.59
C VAL A 665 -44.72 15.18 123.37
N GLY A 666 -44.68 15.25 124.71
CA GLY A 666 -45.88 15.10 125.57
C GLY A 666 -45.76 14.15 126.77
N ARG A 667 -44.64 13.45 126.97
CA ARG A 667 -44.43 12.52 128.13
C ARG A 667 -44.50 13.19 129.50
N ALA A 668 -44.23 14.49 129.63
CA ALA A 668 -44.17 15.18 130.91
C ALA A 668 -45.55 15.41 131.59
N GLU A 669 -46.65 15.36 130.83
CA GLU A 669 -48.01 15.57 131.36
C GLU A 669 -48.66 14.28 131.87
N VAL A 670 -48.32 13.13 131.27
CA VAL A 670 -48.85 11.81 131.64
C VAL A 670 -48.26 11.29 132.97
N GLU A 671 -47.02 11.65 133.29
CA GLU A 671 -46.33 11.25 134.53
C GLU A 671 -46.88 11.96 135.79
N LYS A 672 -47.42 13.19 135.64
CA LYS A 672 -47.99 13.97 136.76
C LYS A 672 -49.34 13.41 137.22
N MET A 673 -50.17 12.94 136.29
CA MET A 673 -51.49 12.36 136.60
C MET A 673 -51.42 11.01 137.32
N ARG A 674 -50.31 10.25 137.20
CA ARG A 674 -50.13 8.95 137.90
C ARG A 674 -49.74 9.07 139.38
N LYS A 675 -49.18 10.20 139.82
CA LYS A 675 -48.78 10.41 141.24
C LYS A 675 -49.94 10.81 142.15
N GLU A 676 -51.03 11.35 141.59
CA GLU A 676 -52.19 11.81 142.35
C GLU A 676 -53.13 10.65 142.77
N ILE A 677 -53.16 9.57 141.96
CA ILE A 677 -53.97 8.37 142.21
C ILE A 677 -53.47 7.56 143.44
N GLY A 678 -52.17 7.59 143.76
CA GLY A 678 -51.62 6.87 144.92
C GLY A 678 -51.89 7.50 146.30
N ILE A 679 -52.37 8.75 146.36
CA ILE A 679 -52.63 9.47 147.63
C ILE A 679 -54.06 9.19 148.14
N MET A 680 -55.01 8.90 147.24
CA MET A 680 -56.42 8.66 147.60
C MET A 680 -56.70 7.26 148.17
N GLU A 681 -55.89 6.24 147.86
CA GLU A 681 -56.06 4.87 148.37
C GLU A 681 -55.69 4.73 149.87
N LYS A 682 -54.86 5.61 150.42
CA LYS A 682 -54.50 5.60 151.86
C LYS A 682 -55.59 6.14 152.79
N ARG A 683 -56.53 6.95 152.30
CA ARG A 683 -57.57 7.60 153.13
C ARG A 683 -58.83 6.76 153.34
N MET A 684 -58.98 5.68 152.55
CA MET A 684 -60.08 4.71 152.67
C MET A 684 -59.93 3.77 153.89
N ASN A 685 -58.70 3.58 154.40
CA ASN A 685 -58.43 2.70 155.54
C ASN A 685 -58.62 3.37 156.93
N ASP A 686 -58.61 4.70 157.02
CA ASP A 686 -58.81 5.43 158.29
C ASP A 686 -60.31 5.59 158.64
N LEU A 687 -61.18 5.61 157.61
CA LEU A 687 -62.65 5.78 157.73
C LEU A 687 -63.41 4.55 158.28
N GLN A 688 -62.76 3.39 158.44
CA GLN A 688 -63.39 2.17 158.99
C GLN A 688 -63.27 2.03 160.52
N ARG A 689 -62.51 2.90 161.20
CA ARG A 689 -62.25 2.82 162.66
C ARG A 689 -63.07 3.79 163.54
N GLU A 690 -63.49 4.96 163.04
CA GLU A 690 -64.25 5.94 163.85
C GLU A 690 -65.79 5.80 163.74
N GLN A 691 -66.28 4.99 162.78
CA GLN A 691 -67.71 4.68 162.64
C GLN A 691 -68.31 3.91 163.83
N ARG A 692 -67.50 3.42 164.77
CA ARG A 692 -67.97 2.53 165.84
C ARG A 692 -68.03 3.15 167.22
N PHE A 693 -67.25 4.19 167.51
CA PHE A 693 -67.36 4.87 168.78
C PHE A 693 -68.38 5.99 168.67
N LEU A 694 -69.64 5.59 168.65
CA LEU A 694 -70.68 6.42 169.21
C LEU A 694 -71.22 7.51 168.27
N VAL A 695 -72.31 7.29 167.55
CA VAL A 695 -73.53 6.60 167.97
C VAL A 695 -74.02 6.94 169.32
N GLU A 696 -73.24 6.93 170.40
CA GLU A 696 -73.72 7.36 171.70
C GLU A 696 -73.41 8.86 171.84
N GLU A 697 -74.40 9.72 171.75
CA GLU A 697 -75.77 9.36 171.48
C GLU A 697 -76.62 10.43 170.91
N MET A 698 -76.10 11.62 170.75
CA MET A 698 -77.00 12.77 170.81
C MET A 698 -76.61 13.87 169.86
N GLN A 699 -75.32 14.00 169.53
CA GLN A 699 -74.93 14.97 168.51
C GLN A 699 -75.44 14.58 167.11
N ARG A 700 -75.69 13.28 166.89
CA ARG A 700 -76.35 12.73 165.70
C ARG A 700 -77.72 13.32 165.37
N SER A 701 -78.39 14.02 166.29
CA SER A 701 -79.65 14.69 165.98
C SER A 701 -79.46 16.14 165.47
N ILE A 702 -78.30 16.76 165.69
CA ILE A 702 -77.97 18.11 165.20
C ILE A 702 -77.40 18.03 163.77
N ASP A 703 -76.61 16.99 163.48
CA ASP A 703 -76.15 16.67 162.12
C ASP A 703 -77.32 16.26 161.21
N HIS A 704 -78.46 15.81 161.76
CA HIS A 704 -79.66 15.53 160.96
C HIS A 704 -80.27 16.81 160.32
N ARG A 705 -80.14 17.98 160.95
CA ARG A 705 -80.60 19.27 160.38
C ARG A 705 -79.67 19.81 159.28
N GLU A 706 -78.38 19.51 159.31
CA GLU A 706 -77.41 19.92 158.27
C GLU A 706 -77.44 18.96 157.06
N ILE A 707 -77.73 17.67 157.30
CA ILE A 707 -77.90 16.63 156.26
C ILE A 707 -79.18 16.84 155.42
N ILE A 708 -80.22 17.51 155.94
CA ILE A 708 -81.43 17.87 155.15
C ILE A 708 -81.11 19.01 154.15
N ARG A 709 -80.15 19.89 154.42
CA ARG A 709 -79.71 20.96 153.49
C ARG A 709 -78.74 20.43 152.42
N THR A 710 -77.78 19.58 152.79
CA THR A 710 -76.86 18.96 151.81
C THR A 710 -77.55 17.95 150.90
N LYS A 711 -78.67 17.33 151.31
CA LYS A 711 -79.55 16.56 150.42
C LYS A 711 -80.38 17.42 149.44
N GLY A 712 -80.74 18.66 149.82
CA GLY A 712 -81.39 19.62 148.91
C GLY A 712 -80.48 20.15 147.80
N GLN A 713 -79.17 20.32 148.07
CA GLN A 713 -78.16 20.71 147.07
C GLN A 713 -77.69 19.54 146.18
N ALA A 714 -77.74 18.29 146.66
CA ALA A 714 -77.36 17.11 145.87
C ALA A 714 -78.44 16.67 144.83
N ILE A 715 -79.71 17.04 145.01
CA ILE A 715 -80.78 16.74 144.02
C ILE A 715 -80.72 17.71 142.81
N GLN A 716 -80.17 18.91 142.95
CA GLN A 716 -80.06 19.88 141.85
C GLN A 716 -78.90 19.63 140.85
N ASN A 717 -77.85 18.88 141.23
CA ASN A 717 -76.70 18.62 140.32
C ASN A 717 -76.74 17.26 139.61
N SER A 718 -77.64 16.35 139.98
CA SER A 718 -77.78 15.02 139.36
C SER A 718 -78.58 15.00 138.04
N THR A 719 -79.14 16.13 137.60
CA THR A 719 -79.93 16.28 136.37
C THR A 719 -79.13 16.66 135.10
N LYS A 720 -77.79 16.60 135.11
CA LYS A 720 -76.96 16.85 133.90
C LYS A 720 -75.86 15.80 133.68
N LYS A 721 -76.23 14.76 132.90
CA LYS A 721 -75.42 13.91 131.98
C LYS A 721 -75.34 12.39 132.29
N ASN A 722 -76.14 11.65 131.52
CA ASN A 722 -76.08 10.20 131.23
C ASN A 722 -75.09 9.89 130.09
N GLY A 723 -74.51 8.68 130.08
CA GLY A 723 -73.96 8.02 128.87
C GLY A 723 -72.95 6.90 129.15
N ARG A 724 -73.37 5.62 129.00
CA ARG A 724 -72.68 4.35 129.36
C ARG A 724 -71.83 3.77 128.21
N GLY A 725 -70.82 2.94 128.55
CA GLY A 725 -69.97 2.15 127.63
C GLY A 725 -70.39 0.67 127.40
N ALA A 726 -69.76 0.04 126.39
CA ALA A 726 -70.06 -1.28 125.80
C ALA A 726 -69.18 -2.45 126.31
N THR A 727 -69.53 -3.70 125.98
CA THR A 727 -69.09 -4.95 126.66
C THR A 727 -68.38 -6.00 125.77
N ARG A 728 -67.49 -6.75 126.43
CA ARG A 728 -66.59 -7.89 126.12
C ARG A 728 -66.88 -8.93 125.00
N LEU A 729 -67.97 -8.87 124.21
CA LEU A 729 -68.25 -9.86 123.14
C LEU A 729 -67.73 -9.43 121.75
N ASP A 730 -67.33 -8.15 121.61
CA ASP A 730 -66.74 -7.59 120.38
C ASP A 730 -65.23 -7.89 120.24
N VAL A 731 -64.53 -8.16 121.35
CA VAL A 731 -63.08 -8.43 121.38
C VAL A 731 -62.72 -9.80 120.78
N ASP A 732 -63.59 -10.80 120.92
CA ASP A 732 -63.29 -12.17 120.47
C ASP A 732 -63.52 -12.39 118.96
N LYS A 733 -64.36 -11.57 118.31
CA LYS A 733 -64.58 -11.62 116.84
C LYS A 733 -63.51 -10.87 116.04
N GLU A 734 -62.85 -9.88 116.63
CA GLU A 734 -61.74 -9.17 116.00
C GLU A 734 -60.43 -9.99 116.03
N SER A 735 -60.19 -10.77 117.10
CA SER A 735 -58.99 -11.62 117.18
C SER A 735 -58.92 -12.72 116.09
N ALA A 736 -60.08 -13.26 115.69
CA ALA A 736 -60.17 -14.31 114.67
C ALA A 736 -60.00 -13.79 113.22
N ARG A 737 -60.31 -12.52 112.95
CA ARG A 737 -60.02 -11.87 111.65
C ARG A 737 -58.55 -11.53 111.52
N MET A 738 -57.94 -11.01 112.59
CA MET A 738 -56.51 -10.67 112.61
C MET A 738 -55.61 -11.89 112.43
N PHE A 739 -56.00 -13.06 112.95
CA PHE A 739 -55.22 -14.30 112.78
C PHE A 739 -55.21 -14.84 111.34
N LYS A 740 -56.27 -14.58 110.56
CA LYS A 740 -56.38 -15.03 109.17
C LYS A 740 -55.58 -14.12 108.22
N GLU A 741 -55.67 -12.80 108.41
CA GLU A 741 -54.89 -11.82 107.66
C GLU A 741 -53.37 -11.91 107.95
N LEU A 742 -52.99 -12.29 109.19
CA LEU A 742 -51.59 -12.47 109.56
C LEU A 742 -50.94 -13.67 108.86
N ASN A 743 -51.70 -14.75 108.61
CA ASN A 743 -51.18 -15.95 107.94
C ASN A 743 -51.05 -15.76 106.42
N GLU A 744 -52.02 -15.08 105.78
CA GLU A 744 -51.96 -14.71 104.36
C GLU A 744 -50.79 -13.75 104.06
N LYS A 745 -50.52 -12.79 104.96
CA LYS A 745 -49.36 -11.90 104.84
C LYS A 745 -48.02 -12.60 105.06
N ARG A 746 -48.00 -13.70 105.83
CA ARG A 746 -46.79 -14.48 106.08
C ARG A 746 -46.42 -15.37 104.89
N GLU A 747 -47.42 -15.93 104.19
CA GLU A 747 -47.21 -16.70 102.95
C GLU A 747 -46.81 -15.78 101.77
N GLU A 748 -47.38 -14.58 101.66
CA GLU A 748 -46.93 -13.56 100.68
C GLU A 748 -45.48 -13.09 100.94
N ALA A 749 -45.07 -12.97 102.20
CA ALA A 749 -43.70 -12.59 102.54
C ALA A 749 -42.69 -13.68 102.16
N GLN A 750 -43.01 -14.96 102.38
CA GLN A 750 -42.14 -16.09 102.01
C GLN A 750 -42.00 -16.28 100.50
N LEU A 751 -43.04 -16.00 99.71
CA LEU A 751 -42.96 -16.02 98.24
C LEU A 751 -42.07 -14.90 97.70
N LYS A 752 -42.16 -13.69 98.29
CA LYS A 752 -41.30 -12.57 97.91
C LYS A 752 -39.85 -12.79 98.32
N GLU A 753 -39.60 -13.43 99.47
CA GLU A 753 -38.24 -13.77 99.91
C GLU A 753 -37.58 -14.85 99.01
N ARG A 754 -38.38 -15.74 98.41
CA ARG A 754 -37.90 -16.73 97.44
C ARG A 754 -37.55 -16.09 96.09
N LEU A 755 -38.39 -15.17 95.60
CA LEU A 755 -38.14 -14.39 94.38
C LEU A 755 -36.90 -13.48 94.52
N ILE A 756 -36.66 -12.92 95.71
CA ILE A 756 -35.46 -12.12 95.99
C ILE A 756 -34.19 -13.00 95.99
N ARG A 757 -34.26 -14.24 96.48
CA ARG A 757 -33.11 -15.16 96.39
C ARG A 757 -32.81 -15.58 94.96
N GLU A 758 -33.84 -15.79 94.14
CA GLU A 758 -33.66 -16.14 92.72
C GLU A 758 -33.07 -14.97 91.93
N SER A 759 -33.50 -13.73 92.19
CA SER A 759 -32.94 -12.55 91.54
C SER A 759 -31.50 -12.26 91.98
N LEU A 760 -31.14 -12.52 93.23
CA LEU A 760 -29.75 -12.40 93.70
C LEU A 760 -28.80 -13.39 93.01
N VAL A 761 -29.24 -14.63 92.75
CA VAL A 761 -28.45 -15.62 92.01
C VAL A 761 -28.31 -15.26 90.53
N GLU A 762 -29.33 -14.64 89.92
CA GLU A 762 -29.23 -14.14 88.54
C GLU A 762 -28.29 -12.92 88.42
N ILE A 763 -28.30 -12.03 89.42
CA ILE A 763 -27.35 -10.91 89.50
C ILE A 763 -25.91 -11.44 89.65
N GLU A 764 -25.68 -12.48 90.46
CA GLU A 764 -24.36 -13.12 90.59
C GLU A 764 -23.89 -13.79 89.29
N LYS A 765 -24.79 -14.37 88.51
CA LYS A 765 -24.44 -14.92 87.18
C LYS A 765 -24.11 -13.84 86.18
N LYS A 766 -24.89 -12.75 86.18
CA LYS A 766 -24.67 -11.62 85.25
C LYS A 766 -23.40 -10.83 85.59
N THR A 767 -23.07 -10.68 86.87
CA THR A 767 -21.79 -10.08 87.29
C THR A 767 -20.59 -10.93 86.88
N ASN A 768 -20.67 -12.26 87.00
CA ASN A 768 -19.63 -13.15 86.49
C ASN A 768 -19.50 -13.11 84.96
N GLU A 769 -20.61 -13.01 84.21
CA GLU A 769 -20.57 -12.82 82.75
C GLU A 769 -19.94 -11.48 82.35
N ILE A 770 -20.22 -10.41 83.10
CA ILE A 770 -19.61 -9.09 82.88
C ILE A 770 -18.10 -9.14 83.14
N GLU A 771 -17.65 -9.81 84.21
CA GLU A 771 -16.22 -9.98 84.47
C GLU A 771 -15.51 -10.81 83.38
N THR A 772 -16.18 -11.81 82.80
CA THR A 772 -15.60 -12.55 81.66
C THR A 772 -15.49 -11.70 80.41
N ILE A 773 -16.51 -10.87 80.12
CA ILE A 773 -16.50 -9.97 78.96
C ILE A 773 -15.47 -8.85 79.16
N GLN A 774 -15.30 -8.33 80.38
CA GLN A 774 -14.25 -7.35 80.69
C GLN A 774 -12.85 -7.91 80.46
N ARG A 775 -12.59 -9.16 80.86
CA ARG A 775 -11.31 -9.82 80.56
C ARG A 775 -11.11 -10.08 79.06
N GLU A 776 -12.17 -10.37 78.31
CA GLU A 776 -12.08 -10.51 76.85
C GLU A 776 -11.81 -9.17 76.16
N VAL A 777 -12.39 -8.07 76.65
CA VAL A 777 -12.13 -6.72 76.16
C VAL A 777 -10.70 -6.29 76.45
N GLU A 778 -10.20 -6.50 77.66
CA GLU A 778 -8.80 -6.20 78.01
C GLU A 778 -7.80 -7.00 77.13
N ASN A 779 -8.11 -8.26 76.85
CA ASN A 779 -7.27 -9.12 76.00
C ASN A 779 -7.33 -8.72 74.52
N LEU A 780 -8.48 -8.20 74.05
CA LEU A 780 -8.61 -7.62 72.72
C LEU A 780 -7.89 -6.27 72.61
N ASP A 781 -7.91 -5.45 73.66
CA ASP A 781 -7.15 -4.19 73.71
C ASP A 781 -5.64 -4.47 73.70
N GLU A 782 -5.16 -5.48 74.44
CA GLU A 782 -3.76 -5.94 74.34
C GLU A 782 -3.40 -6.39 72.91
N GLN A 783 -4.25 -7.18 72.25
CA GLN A 783 -4.03 -7.58 70.85
C GLN A 783 -4.05 -6.39 69.88
N VAL A 784 -4.89 -5.39 70.12
CA VAL A 784 -4.92 -4.16 69.31
C VAL A 784 -3.63 -3.37 69.50
N THR A 785 -3.11 -3.24 70.73
CA THR A 785 -1.83 -2.57 70.96
C THR A 785 -0.65 -3.32 70.34
N GLU A 786 -0.67 -4.66 70.36
CA GLU A 786 0.37 -5.48 69.74
C GLU A 786 0.31 -5.41 68.20
N LEU A 787 -0.89 -5.42 67.61
CA LEU A 787 -1.08 -5.22 66.16
C LEU A 787 -0.70 -3.79 65.74
N GLN A 788 -0.97 -2.77 66.56
CA GLN A 788 -0.54 -1.41 66.31
C GLN A 788 1.00 -1.29 66.34
N ALA A 789 1.67 -1.96 67.28
CA ALA A 789 3.13 -2.01 67.35
C ALA A 789 3.74 -2.76 66.14
N GLN A 790 3.13 -3.86 65.72
CA GLN A 790 3.54 -4.60 64.51
C GLN A 790 3.34 -3.76 63.24
N LEU A 791 2.23 -3.02 63.14
CA LEU A 791 1.95 -2.14 62.00
C LEU A 791 2.95 -0.98 61.94
N LEU A 792 3.30 -0.38 63.09
CA LEU A 792 4.33 0.65 63.18
C LEU A 792 5.72 0.12 62.83
N SER A 793 6.04 -1.12 63.19
CA SER A 793 7.30 -1.78 62.81
C SER A 793 7.36 -2.10 61.31
N ALA A 794 6.25 -2.57 60.72
CA ALA A 794 6.14 -2.84 59.29
C ALA A 794 6.18 -1.55 58.45
N GLN A 795 5.62 -0.46 58.98
CA GLN A 795 5.66 0.86 58.33
C GLN A 795 7.09 1.43 58.33
N LYS A 796 7.82 1.32 59.46
CA LYS A 796 9.25 1.65 59.52
C LYS A 796 10.11 0.78 58.60
N GLU A 797 9.78 -0.50 58.45
CA GLU A 797 10.48 -1.41 57.52
C GLU A 797 10.20 -1.04 56.05
N CYS A 798 8.96 -0.69 55.70
CA CYS A 798 8.59 -0.18 54.38
C CYS A 798 9.31 1.13 54.05
N ASP A 799 9.32 2.09 54.98
CA ASP A 799 10.00 3.37 54.80
C ASP A 799 11.52 3.16 54.62
N ARG A 800 12.12 2.25 55.41
CA ARG A 800 13.53 1.86 55.26
C ARG A 800 13.82 1.23 53.89
N LEU A 801 12.92 0.39 53.38
CA LEU A 801 13.06 -0.24 52.06
C LEU A 801 12.86 0.76 50.92
N GLU A 802 11.96 1.74 51.08
CA GLU A 802 11.79 2.83 50.10
C GLU A 802 13.00 3.75 50.06
N ASP A 803 13.58 4.08 51.22
CA ASP A 803 14.81 4.86 51.30
C ASP A 803 16.01 4.09 50.73
N GLU A 804 16.16 2.79 51.03
CA GLU A 804 17.16 1.95 50.38
C GLU A 804 16.97 1.89 48.85
N LYS A 805 15.73 1.85 48.37
CA LYS A 805 15.42 1.83 46.93
C LYS A 805 15.72 3.18 46.28
N ARG A 806 15.49 4.30 46.98
CA ARG A 806 15.89 5.65 46.54
C ARG A 806 17.41 5.79 46.48
N ILE A 807 18.14 5.31 47.48
CA ILE A 807 19.60 5.32 47.51
C ILE A 807 20.18 4.41 46.41
N LYS A 808 19.62 3.21 46.21
CA LYS A 808 20.02 2.28 45.14
C LYS A 808 19.70 2.84 43.75
N ASN A 809 18.56 3.52 43.56
CA ASN A 809 18.24 4.17 42.28
C ASN A 809 19.13 5.40 42.00
N THR A 810 19.44 6.22 43.01
CA THR A 810 20.35 7.36 42.83
C THR A 810 21.80 6.93 42.61
N THR A 811 22.25 5.85 43.24
CA THR A 811 23.57 5.25 42.95
C THR A 811 23.62 4.56 41.60
N LEU A 812 22.55 3.89 41.17
CA LEU A 812 22.45 3.30 39.82
C LEU A 812 22.38 4.38 38.73
N GLN A 813 21.78 5.53 39.03
CA GLN A 813 21.80 6.70 38.14
C GLN A 813 23.20 7.33 38.07
N ARG A 814 23.91 7.46 39.20
CA ARG A 814 25.32 7.89 39.23
C ARG A 814 26.27 6.93 38.49
N LEU A 815 26.02 5.61 38.56
CA LEU A 815 26.78 4.60 37.81
C LEU A 815 26.47 4.61 36.31
N ARG A 816 25.20 4.86 35.91
CA ARG A 816 24.82 5.08 34.51
C ARG A 816 25.42 6.37 33.93
N ASP A 817 25.52 7.42 34.72
CA ASP A 817 26.15 8.68 34.33
C ASP A 817 27.68 8.54 34.21
N ALA A 818 28.29 7.63 34.98
CA ALA A 818 29.70 7.24 34.85
C ALA A 818 29.97 6.32 33.64
N GLU A 819 29.09 5.36 33.33
CA GLU A 819 29.16 4.54 32.09
C GLU A 819 29.01 5.38 30.82
N ASN A 820 28.21 6.45 30.88
CA ASN A 820 28.00 7.39 29.76
C ASN A 820 29.08 8.49 29.65
N GLY A 821 30.13 8.43 30.47
CA GLY A 821 31.29 9.35 30.39
C GLY A 821 31.00 10.80 30.80
N ALA A 822 29.91 11.06 31.52
CA ALA A 822 29.47 12.40 31.89
C ALA A 822 29.58 12.70 33.40
N TYR A 823 30.44 11.99 34.13
CA TYR A 823 30.65 12.23 35.56
C TYR A 823 31.90 13.09 35.81
N ASN A 824 31.68 14.35 36.18
CA ASN A 824 32.73 15.23 36.72
C ASN A 824 32.70 15.17 38.24
N LEU A 825 33.84 14.81 38.85
CA LEU A 825 34.05 14.91 40.30
C LEU A 825 34.00 16.41 40.68
N ALA A 826 32.88 16.87 41.20
CA ALA A 826 32.81 18.18 41.82
C ALA A 826 33.39 18.04 43.24
N VAL A 827 34.56 18.64 43.45
CA VAL A 827 35.33 18.86 44.70
C VAL A 827 36.64 18.06 44.78
N SER A 828 37.74 18.81 44.91
CA SER A 828 39.11 18.32 45.15
C SER A 828 39.25 17.89 46.62
N PRO A 829 40.05 16.86 46.97
CA PRO A 829 40.22 16.37 48.34
C PRO A 829 40.65 17.43 49.38
N GLU A 830 41.24 18.54 48.93
CA GLU A 830 41.71 19.63 49.79
C GLU A 830 40.57 20.52 50.29
N GLU A 831 39.55 20.82 49.46
CA GLU A 831 38.38 21.63 49.86
C GLU A 831 37.41 20.86 50.77
N LEU A 832 37.39 19.53 50.69
CA LEU A 832 36.60 18.67 51.58
C LEU A 832 37.16 18.69 53.02
N ASN A 833 38.48 18.72 53.18
CA ASN A 833 39.10 18.76 54.51
C ASN A 833 38.87 20.11 55.19
N GLU A 834 38.90 21.21 54.45
CA GLU A 834 38.60 22.54 55.00
C GLU A 834 37.15 22.63 55.48
N GLU A 835 36.16 22.15 54.72
CA GLU A 835 34.77 22.15 55.21
C GLU A 835 34.50 21.13 56.30
N VAL A 836 35.20 19.99 56.33
CA VAL A 836 35.10 19.06 57.46
C VAL A 836 35.64 19.71 58.74
N THR A 837 36.77 20.43 58.68
CA THR A 837 37.31 21.14 59.85
C THR A 837 36.39 22.27 60.33
N HIS A 838 35.76 23.00 59.41
CA HIS A 838 34.84 24.08 59.75
C HIS A 838 33.49 23.56 60.29
N LEU A 839 33.04 22.38 59.83
CA LEU A 839 31.89 21.67 60.42
C LEU A 839 32.22 21.09 61.81
N GLU A 840 33.44 20.61 62.03
CA GLU A 840 33.91 20.15 63.34
C GLU A 840 34.02 21.30 64.35
N GLU A 841 34.47 22.48 63.93
CA GLU A 841 34.47 23.69 64.79
C GLU A 841 33.05 24.16 65.14
N LYS A 842 32.11 24.12 64.19
CA LYS A 842 30.69 24.43 64.44
C LYS A 842 30.03 23.42 65.37
N ARG A 843 30.36 22.14 65.22
CA ARG A 843 29.90 21.09 66.14
C ARG A 843 30.45 21.30 67.55
N ARG A 844 31.72 21.68 67.69
CA ARG A 844 32.35 21.95 68.99
C ARG A 844 31.71 23.13 69.71
N THR A 845 31.44 24.22 68.98
CA THR A 845 30.74 25.40 69.51
C THR A 845 29.28 25.12 69.89
N LEU A 846 28.57 24.26 69.16
CA LEU A 846 27.24 23.81 69.54
C LEU A 846 27.25 22.93 70.80
N VAL A 847 28.24 22.04 70.94
CA VAL A 847 28.41 21.24 72.16
C VAL A 847 28.68 22.13 73.37
N GLU A 848 29.54 23.14 73.25
CA GLU A 848 29.79 24.11 74.33
C GLU A 848 28.54 24.91 74.72
N ILE A 849 27.70 25.30 73.74
CA ILE A 849 26.44 26.01 74.00
C ILE A 849 25.42 25.09 74.70
N ILE A 850 25.35 23.82 74.31
CA ILE A 850 24.47 22.83 74.94
C ILE A 850 24.94 22.55 76.37
N ASP A 851 26.25 22.41 76.61
CA ASP A 851 26.78 22.21 77.97
C ASP A 851 26.51 23.42 78.89
N ASP A 852 26.60 24.64 78.36
CA ASP A 852 26.23 25.87 79.08
C ASP A 852 24.71 25.97 79.36
N LEU A 853 23.87 25.43 78.48
CA LEU A 853 22.41 25.37 78.64
C LEU A 853 21.98 24.29 79.65
N THR A 854 22.62 23.11 79.61
CA THR A 854 22.39 22.02 80.56
C THR A 854 22.77 22.46 81.98
N ASN A 855 23.88 23.19 82.14
CA ASN A 855 24.29 23.74 83.44
C ASN A 855 23.36 24.86 83.98
N ARG A 856 22.69 25.63 83.11
CA ARG A 856 21.76 26.70 83.53
C ARG A 856 20.33 26.21 83.82
N TYR A 857 19.91 25.10 83.21
CA TYR A 857 18.55 24.58 83.34
C TYR A 857 18.53 23.04 83.49
N PRO A 858 18.70 22.49 84.72
CA PRO A 858 18.80 21.04 84.96
C PRO A 858 17.52 20.24 84.68
N GLN A 859 16.40 20.90 84.41
CA GLN A 859 15.10 20.24 84.16
C GLN A 859 14.93 19.76 82.70
N LEU A 860 15.84 20.15 81.81
CA LEU A 860 15.83 19.80 80.38
C LEU A 860 16.95 18.81 80.01
N GLU A 861 17.61 18.21 81.01
CA GLU A 861 18.79 17.36 80.83
C GLU A 861 18.50 16.11 79.97
N GLU A 862 17.33 15.50 80.09
CA GLU A 862 16.92 14.33 79.29
C GLU A 862 16.71 14.69 77.81
N GLU A 863 16.04 15.82 77.52
CA GLU A 863 15.78 16.27 76.14
C GLU A 863 17.03 16.84 75.45
N LEU A 864 17.93 17.49 76.22
CA LEU A 864 19.20 18.03 75.71
C LEU A 864 20.25 16.92 75.51
N SER A 865 20.21 15.84 76.30
CA SER A 865 21.06 14.64 76.13
C SER A 865 20.75 13.91 74.82
N ASP A 866 19.49 13.82 74.42
CA ASP A 866 19.09 13.21 73.14
C ASP A 866 19.62 14.00 71.95
N ILE A 867 19.65 15.34 72.04
CA ILE A 867 20.23 16.22 71.01
C ILE A 867 21.76 16.10 70.98
N LEU A 868 22.41 15.92 72.13
CA LEU A 868 23.86 15.68 72.25
C LEU A 868 24.27 14.31 71.68
N SER A 869 23.37 13.32 71.71
CA SER A 869 23.61 11.99 71.11
C SER A 869 23.49 11.97 69.59
N ALA A 870 22.78 12.94 69.00
CA ALA A 870 22.54 13.07 67.57
C ALA A 870 23.55 14.00 66.85
N LEU A 871 24.36 14.75 67.60
CA LEU A 871 25.44 15.65 67.13
C LEU A 871 26.81 14.96 67.17
#